data_AF-A0A7S2Q6E3-F1
#
_entry.id   AF-A0A7S2Q6E3-F1
#
_cell.length_a   1.000
_cell.length_b   1.000
_cell.length_c   1.000
_cell.angle_alpha   90.00
_cell.angle_beta   90.00
_cell.angle_gamma   90.00
#
_symmetry.space_group_name_H-M   'P 1'
#
loop_
_entity.id
_entity.type
_entity.pdbx_description
1 polymer ?
#
loop_
_entity_poly.entity_id
_entity_poly.type
_entity_poly.pdbx_seq_one_letter_code
_entity_poly.pdbx_strand_id
1 'polypeptide(L)'
;PRFATGLGSLAGLMGCSGSAAAADAPARAKSVDSDMPRRETSKGDSPKKDASSISRMSCTSDASEITREQSQWHHERLRKLLKLDESTKIPFLLVELRGCGDKHGFVEICGKDEYGVYDALDHFLQSEWHCGKLDAGDLRGDTPIPFSDALYKWDHFVVGNDGMSNMGMATMQLVDFMCNTLCWTLGVINGGNVGKLGEVREQQVIFKAPHPMNMVSGHIMIELRSAGFIEVCGTDRKDMDILHFHLTEAFNATPVAGFEKYCTRLYQAGEGIFKERGSAGENNLGNITVRLCDTIFEMLSVWSLVTMNGGNYGDGGTHREQQLVFRCDYHPLRAAPHLMVEMRQAGYIEVCGQDFDGIYEKLGAFLKDTWGCSSASAGGMFKEAFCDLKYKWEAKDMMVSTSELTAFFHSLGWQMQVCSQGTIKVRGNPESREQQVLFRPGASGHGVVEPHIFFELYTGEGLDNLYENEHKTQVLANQHMSIRCEGECAEALAQFERFAGEFLGAAKDKVENGVITYTTDCFLSRGMYDNNLGCWTMRICDFMVDRLGWSFVVCNVCNFGPAGHFREQQLVFRFDGERREIPPVRSANNALDWTLFPGLDFPEYWTTKDVLCMKKTHETVSCGQDEVQALQSMFDHTFKRILTRDRVYEYQLGHAEEMPYRLEVMSAFRSEHAELHRRFEERRKNYAGGTPMKAKTSEAPDVSVLTRRLKSGEALLAHGTNPSSAMGILKTGFVLNHAGKTTGTMFGYGIYLAECVSKSDEYARD
;
A
#
# COMPACT_ATOMS: atom_id res chain seq x y z
N PRO A 1 -19.74 -53.02 0.08
CA PRO A 1 -20.81 -54.05 0.21
C PRO A 1 -22.21 -53.43 0.04
N ARG A 2 -22.71 -53.50 -1.21
CA ARG A 2 -24.08 -53.42 -1.74
C ARG A 2 -25.16 -52.64 -0.96
N PHE A 3 -25.69 -51.58 -1.59
CA PHE A 3 -27.11 -51.37 -1.96
C PHE A 3 -27.13 -50.21 -2.98
N ALA A 4 -27.22 -50.48 -4.29
CA ALA A 4 -28.42 -50.70 -5.10
C ALA A 4 -29.15 -49.39 -5.49
N THR A 5 -29.07 -49.13 -6.80
CA THR A 5 -29.46 -47.98 -7.61
C THR A 5 -30.97 -47.89 -7.86
N GLY A 6 -31.52 -46.68 -7.82
CA GLY A 6 -32.83 -46.32 -8.37
C GLY A 6 -32.69 -45.17 -9.37
N LEU A 7 -32.69 -45.50 -10.66
CA LEU A 7 -32.75 -44.57 -11.79
C LEU A 7 -34.20 -44.12 -12.00
N GLY A 8 -34.44 -42.81 -11.91
CA GLY A 8 -35.69 -42.16 -12.31
C GLY A 8 -35.45 -41.24 -13.50
N SER A 9 -35.83 -41.71 -14.69
CA SER A 9 -35.87 -40.96 -15.94
C SER A 9 -37.09 -40.04 -15.96
N LEU A 10 -36.90 -38.75 -16.21
CA LEU A 10 -37.96 -37.83 -16.62
C LEU A 10 -37.44 -36.99 -17.78
N ALA A 11 -37.76 -37.48 -18.99
CA ALA A 11 -37.65 -36.74 -20.23
C ALA A 11 -38.76 -35.69 -20.29
N GLY A 12 -38.38 -34.41 -20.34
CA GLY A 12 -39.27 -33.27 -20.50
C GLY A 12 -38.91 -32.50 -21.77
N LEU A 13 -39.80 -32.60 -22.76
CA LEU A 13 -39.85 -31.86 -24.01
C LEU A 13 -39.40 -30.38 -23.91
N MET A 14 -38.47 -29.98 -24.78
CA MET A 14 -38.43 -28.59 -25.28
C MET A 14 -38.43 -28.61 -26.81
N GLY A 15 -39.45 -27.97 -27.35
CA GLY A 15 -39.72 -27.85 -28.78
C GLY A 15 -38.75 -26.91 -29.47
N CYS A 16 -38.35 -27.32 -30.66
CA CYS A 16 -37.68 -26.47 -31.64
C CYS A 16 -38.68 -25.46 -32.22
N SER A 17 -38.38 -24.17 -32.09
CA SER A 17 -38.91 -23.13 -32.97
C SER A 17 -37.73 -22.40 -33.60
N GLY A 18 -37.56 -22.59 -34.90
CA GLY A 18 -36.58 -21.90 -35.71
C GLY A 18 -37.02 -20.48 -36.05
N SER A 19 -36.04 -19.60 -36.22
CA SER A 19 -36.10 -18.39 -37.02
C SER A 19 -34.66 -18.02 -37.37
N ALA A 20 -34.23 -18.37 -38.57
CA ALA A 20 -34.20 -17.48 -39.74
C ALA A 20 -32.94 -16.62 -39.75
N ALA A 21 -31.99 -17.05 -40.57
CA ALA A 21 -30.80 -16.33 -40.96
C ALA A 21 -31.18 -15.02 -41.67
N ALA A 22 -30.57 -13.91 -41.23
CA ALA A 22 -30.55 -12.65 -41.96
C ALA A 22 -29.10 -12.36 -42.33
N ALA A 23 -28.90 -12.18 -43.63
CA ALA A 23 -27.63 -12.02 -44.31
C ALA A 23 -26.98 -10.66 -44.04
N ASP A 24 -25.65 -10.69 -44.12
CA ASP A 24 -24.72 -9.57 -44.09
C ASP A 24 -25.08 -8.44 -45.06
N ALA A 25 -24.97 -7.20 -44.56
CA ALA A 25 -24.78 -6.01 -45.37
C ALA A 25 -23.67 -5.15 -44.73
N PRO A 26 -22.59 -4.82 -45.45
CA PRO A 26 -21.51 -4.01 -44.88
C PRO A 26 -21.91 -2.53 -44.85
N ALA A 27 -21.80 -1.93 -43.67
CA ALA A 27 -21.97 -0.50 -43.47
C ALA A 27 -20.80 0.26 -44.10
N ARG A 28 -21.11 1.10 -45.10
CA ARG A 28 -20.21 2.13 -45.64
C ARG A 28 -19.91 3.17 -44.57
N ALA A 29 -18.69 3.19 -44.06
CA ALA A 29 -18.14 4.34 -43.35
C ALA A 29 -17.92 5.50 -44.33
N LYS A 30 -18.55 6.64 -44.06
CA LYS A 30 -18.28 7.91 -44.75
C LYS A 30 -17.08 8.57 -44.06
N SER A 31 -15.99 8.72 -44.79
CA SER A 31 -14.87 9.60 -44.43
C SER A 31 -15.35 11.05 -44.46
N VAL A 32 -15.28 11.72 -43.31
CA VAL A 32 -15.43 13.17 -43.22
C VAL A 32 -14.02 13.74 -43.15
N ASP A 33 -13.55 14.24 -44.28
CA ASP A 33 -12.42 15.18 -44.33
C ASP A 33 -12.88 16.51 -43.73
N SER A 34 -12.23 16.93 -42.65
CA SER A 34 -12.35 18.29 -42.13
C SER A 34 -10.97 18.95 -42.15
N ASP A 35 -10.76 19.76 -43.19
CA ASP A 35 -9.67 20.73 -43.33
C ASP A 35 -9.63 21.67 -42.10
N MET A 36 -8.51 21.64 -41.39
CA MET A 36 -8.15 22.65 -40.38
C MET A 36 -7.12 23.62 -40.99
N PRO A 37 -7.29 24.95 -40.84
CA PRO A 37 -6.41 25.93 -41.48
C PRO A 37 -5.07 26.03 -40.74
N ARG A 38 -3.97 25.84 -41.49
CA ARG A 38 -2.60 26.14 -41.05
C ARG A 38 -2.46 27.63 -40.73
N ARG A 39 -2.06 27.92 -39.50
CA ARG A 39 -1.76 29.27 -39.01
C ARG A 39 -0.30 29.59 -39.32
N GLU A 40 -0.06 30.53 -40.23
CA GLU A 40 1.28 31.06 -40.51
C GLU A 40 1.77 31.89 -39.33
N THR A 41 2.91 31.51 -38.74
CA THR A 41 3.62 32.29 -37.73
C THR A 41 4.70 33.15 -38.38
N SER A 42 4.60 34.46 -38.14
CA SER A 42 5.53 35.49 -38.60
C SER A 42 6.94 35.31 -38.01
N LYS A 43 7.96 35.40 -38.87
CA LYS A 43 9.38 35.45 -38.50
C LYS A 43 9.73 36.83 -37.92
N GLY A 44 10.27 36.85 -36.71
CA GLY A 44 10.96 38.00 -36.12
C GLY A 44 12.34 37.58 -35.64
N ASP A 45 13.38 38.11 -36.26
CA ASP A 45 14.79 37.87 -35.90
C ASP A 45 15.15 38.58 -34.59
N SER A 46 15.79 37.86 -33.68
CA SER A 46 16.48 38.43 -32.52
C SER A 46 17.74 37.61 -32.16
N PRO A 47 18.74 38.22 -31.50
CA PRO A 47 20.15 37.90 -31.72
C PRO A 47 20.67 36.73 -30.87
N LYS A 48 21.60 36.00 -31.49
CA LYS A 48 22.33 34.84 -30.95
C LYS A 48 23.02 35.14 -29.61
N LYS A 49 22.69 34.36 -28.59
CA LYS A 49 23.54 34.11 -27.43
C LYS A 49 23.95 32.64 -27.42
N ASP A 50 25.24 32.41 -27.58
CA ASP A 50 25.90 31.12 -27.43
C ASP A 50 25.86 30.68 -25.96
N ALA A 51 24.95 29.76 -25.65
CA ALA A 51 25.11 28.77 -24.62
C ALA A 51 24.70 27.44 -25.26
N SER A 52 25.53 26.41 -25.13
CA SER A 52 25.30 25.07 -25.67
C SER A 52 23.93 24.53 -25.25
N SER A 53 22.92 24.78 -26.10
CA SER A 53 21.57 24.29 -25.94
C SER A 53 21.57 22.82 -26.32
N ILE A 54 21.69 21.94 -25.34
CA ILE A 54 21.13 20.60 -25.45
C ILE A 54 19.65 20.84 -25.70
N SER A 55 19.25 20.79 -26.97
CA SER A 55 17.86 20.86 -27.41
C SER A 55 17.09 19.78 -26.66
N ARG A 56 16.27 20.18 -25.69
CA ARG A 56 15.43 19.26 -24.90
C ARG A 56 14.48 18.55 -25.84
N MET A 57 14.80 17.31 -26.23
CA MET A 57 13.94 16.41 -27.00
C MET A 57 12.78 15.84 -26.15
N SER A 58 12.29 16.58 -25.15
CA SER A 58 11.64 15.98 -23.96
C SER A 58 10.17 15.57 -24.14
N CYS A 59 9.68 15.41 -25.35
CA CYS A 59 8.48 14.60 -25.59
C CYS A 59 8.53 13.97 -26.97
N THR A 60 8.37 12.65 -27.03
CA THR A 60 8.14 11.94 -28.28
C THR A 60 6.64 11.94 -28.56
N SER A 61 6.22 12.64 -29.61
CA SER A 61 4.84 12.57 -30.10
C SER A 61 4.48 11.17 -30.63
N ASP A 62 5.49 10.42 -31.05
CA ASP A 62 5.34 9.13 -31.71
C ASP A 62 6.12 8.05 -30.97
N ALA A 63 5.49 6.89 -30.80
CA ALA A 63 6.11 5.72 -30.21
C ALA A 63 7.17 5.16 -31.16
N SER A 64 8.28 4.67 -30.61
CA SER A 64 9.38 4.16 -31.43
C SER A 64 10.24 3.13 -30.70
N GLU A 65 10.92 2.27 -31.46
CA GLU A 65 11.99 1.43 -30.91
C GLU A 65 13.10 2.33 -30.37
N ILE A 66 13.59 2.01 -29.18
CA ILE A 66 14.59 2.84 -28.52
C ILE A 66 15.89 2.86 -29.34
N THR A 67 16.39 4.06 -29.64
CA THR A 67 17.69 4.22 -30.30
C THR A 67 18.82 3.95 -29.31
N ARG A 68 20.04 3.68 -29.82
CA ARG A 68 21.23 3.49 -28.98
C ARG A 68 21.52 4.72 -28.10
N GLU A 69 21.32 5.92 -28.64
CA GLU A 69 21.54 7.18 -27.92
C GLU A 69 20.53 7.36 -26.79
N GLN A 70 19.23 7.14 -27.07
CA GLN A 70 18.19 7.14 -26.04
C GLN A 70 18.51 6.09 -24.97
N SER A 71 18.90 4.88 -25.37
CA SER A 71 19.26 3.83 -24.42
C SER A 71 20.39 4.28 -23.49
N GLN A 72 21.50 4.81 -24.01
CA GLN A 72 22.60 5.33 -23.19
C GLN A 72 22.16 6.42 -22.22
N TRP A 73 21.24 7.28 -22.66
CA TRP A 73 20.70 8.35 -21.85
C TRP A 73 19.80 7.84 -20.71
N HIS A 74 18.94 6.86 -20.97
CA HIS A 74 18.15 6.19 -19.93
C HIS A 74 19.03 5.47 -18.90
N HIS A 75 20.10 4.80 -19.34
CA HIS A 75 21.09 4.22 -18.43
C HIS A 75 21.72 5.29 -17.53
N GLU A 76 22.10 6.44 -18.08
CA GLU A 76 22.68 7.53 -17.29
C GLU A 76 21.68 8.11 -16.28
N ARG A 77 20.41 8.21 -16.68
CA ARG A 77 19.33 8.63 -15.79
C ARG A 77 19.16 7.67 -14.62
N LEU A 78 19.14 6.36 -14.87
CA LEU A 78 19.07 5.34 -13.80
C LEU A 78 20.31 5.38 -12.90
N ARG A 79 21.52 5.62 -13.43
CA ARG A 79 22.73 5.79 -12.61
C ARG A 79 22.64 7.01 -11.69
N LYS A 80 22.08 8.12 -12.16
CA LYS A 80 21.85 9.30 -11.31
C LYS A 80 20.83 8.99 -10.21
N LEU A 81 19.81 8.21 -10.55
CA LEU A 81 18.80 7.78 -9.60
C LEU A 81 19.38 6.90 -8.51
N LEU A 82 20.22 5.92 -8.85
CA LEU A 82 20.95 5.12 -7.85
C LEU A 82 21.82 5.97 -6.92
N LYS A 83 22.44 7.05 -7.42
CA LYS A 83 23.17 7.99 -6.56
C LYS A 83 22.24 8.78 -5.63
N LEU A 84 21.03 9.09 -6.07
CA LEU A 84 20.02 9.69 -5.21
C LEU A 84 19.56 8.69 -4.14
N ASP A 85 19.46 7.41 -4.49
CA ASP A 85 19.08 6.34 -3.57
C ASP A 85 20.02 6.26 -2.36
N GLU A 86 21.33 6.48 -2.56
CA GLU A 86 22.33 6.59 -1.49
C GLU A 86 22.02 7.68 -0.45
N SER A 87 21.18 8.67 -0.79
CA SER A 87 20.81 9.80 0.10
C SER A 87 19.47 9.63 0.80
N THR A 88 18.70 8.62 0.42
CA THR A 88 17.36 8.31 0.95
C THR A 88 17.46 7.20 2.00
N LYS A 89 16.48 7.08 2.91
CA LYS A 89 16.61 6.33 4.18
C LYS A 89 15.52 5.28 4.43
N ILE A 90 14.29 5.53 4.01
CA ILE A 90 13.14 4.63 4.08
C ILE A 90 12.99 4.01 2.70
N PRO A 91 13.56 2.82 2.48
CA PRO A 91 13.32 2.08 1.26
C PRO A 91 11.84 1.70 1.14
N PHE A 92 11.30 1.90 -0.06
CA PHE A 92 10.13 1.18 -0.53
C PHE A 92 10.57 0.00 -1.40
N LEU A 93 9.81 -1.08 -1.32
CA LEU A 93 9.96 -2.24 -2.18
C LEU A 93 8.61 -2.56 -2.79
N LEU A 94 8.55 -2.66 -4.12
CA LEU A 94 7.41 -3.18 -4.86
C LEU A 94 7.78 -4.56 -5.38
N VAL A 95 6.96 -5.55 -5.05
CA VAL A 95 7.02 -6.87 -5.63
C VAL A 95 5.79 -7.05 -6.51
N GLU A 96 6.00 -7.21 -7.80
CA GLU A 96 4.93 -7.42 -8.78
C GLU A 96 4.85 -8.90 -9.13
N LEU A 97 3.71 -9.52 -8.84
CA LEU A 97 3.37 -10.88 -9.22
C LEU A 97 2.54 -10.82 -10.50
N ARG A 98 2.98 -11.49 -11.55
CA ARG A 98 2.25 -11.59 -12.81
C ARG A 98 2.02 -13.03 -13.18
N GLY A 99 0.86 -13.32 -13.74
CA GLY A 99 0.51 -14.64 -14.24
C GLY A 99 -0.21 -14.52 -15.57
N CYS A 100 0.25 -15.24 -16.59
CA CYS A 100 -0.34 -15.26 -17.92
C CYS A 100 -0.81 -16.68 -18.27
N GLY A 101 -2.13 -16.87 -18.24
CA GLY A 101 -2.78 -18.17 -18.44
C GLY A 101 -2.23 -19.28 -17.55
N ASP A 102 -2.31 -20.54 -18.01
CA ASP A 102 -1.94 -21.72 -17.20
C ASP A 102 -0.42 -22.03 -17.18
N LYS A 103 0.44 -21.18 -17.75
CA LYS A 103 1.80 -21.62 -18.12
C LYS A 103 2.96 -20.80 -17.58
N HIS A 104 2.79 -19.50 -17.38
CA HIS A 104 3.92 -18.63 -17.06
C HIS A 104 3.53 -17.59 -16.01
N GLY A 105 4.15 -17.68 -14.84
CA GLY A 105 4.18 -16.61 -13.86
C GLY A 105 5.53 -15.88 -13.87
N PHE A 106 5.54 -14.64 -13.40
CA PHE A 106 6.73 -13.82 -13.20
C PHE A 106 6.65 -13.09 -11.87
N VAL A 107 7.81 -12.86 -11.25
CA VAL A 107 7.95 -12.01 -10.07
C VAL A 107 8.98 -10.94 -10.38
N GLU A 108 8.60 -9.68 -10.27
CA GLU A 108 9.49 -8.54 -10.42
C GLU A 108 9.69 -7.86 -9.08
N ILE A 109 10.91 -7.41 -8.80
CA ILE A 109 11.23 -6.67 -7.58
C ILE A 109 11.82 -5.33 -7.99
N CYS A 110 11.18 -4.25 -7.53
CA CYS A 110 11.59 -2.87 -7.72
C CYS A 110 11.79 -2.21 -6.35
N GLY A 111 12.86 -1.45 -6.16
CA GLY A 111 13.11 -0.79 -4.88
C GLY A 111 14.60 -0.65 -4.58
N LYS A 112 14.94 -0.53 -3.30
CA LYS A 112 16.34 -0.54 -2.85
C LYS A 112 16.62 -1.82 -2.10
N ASP A 113 17.80 -2.38 -2.32
CA ASP A 113 18.31 -3.45 -1.48
C ASP A 113 18.81 -2.87 -0.15
N GLU A 114 17.89 -2.80 0.80
CA GLU A 114 18.17 -2.39 2.15
C GLU A 114 17.88 -3.56 3.09
N TYR A 115 18.67 -3.67 4.16
CA TYR A 115 18.56 -4.76 5.13
C TYR A 115 18.79 -6.17 4.55
N GLY A 116 19.42 -6.29 3.38
CA GLY A 116 19.66 -7.56 2.69
C GLY A 116 18.36 -8.23 2.22
N VAL A 117 17.32 -7.43 1.96
CA VAL A 117 16.00 -7.92 1.56
C VAL A 117 16.06 -8.66 0.22
N TYR A 118 16.98 -8.29 -0.69
CA TYR A 118 17.11 -8.95 -1.98
C TYR A 118 17.66 -10.36 -1.82
N ASP A 119 18.72 -10.55 -1.03
CA ASP A 119 19.26 -11.88 -0.75
C ASP A 119 18.22 -12.78 -0.05
N ALA A 120 17.43 -12.21 0.87
CA ALA A 120 16.37 -12.92 1.57
C ALA A 120 15.22 -13.33 0.62
N LEU A 121 14.76 -12.41 -0.24
CA LEU A 121 13.74 -12.70 -1.25
C LEU A 121 14.25 -13.67 -2.31
N ASP A 122 15.50 -13.55 -2.73
CA ASP A 122 16.14 -14.44 -3.68
C ASP A 122 16.14 -15.88 -3.16
N HIS A 123 16.50 -16.05 -1.89
CA HIS A 123 16.42 -17.34 -1.21
C HIS A 123 14.99 -17.84 -1.13
N PHE A 124 14.05 -17.05 -0.61
CA PHE A 124 12.65 -17.42 -0.47
C PHE A 124 12.00 -17.83 -1.81
N LEU A 125 12.16 -17.02 -2.86
CA LEU A 125 11.58 -17.27 -4.17
C LEU A 125 12.18 -18.53 -4.81
N GLN A 126 13.48 -18.78 -4.68
CA GLN A 126 14.11 -19.97 -5.25
C GLN A 126 13.88 -21.24 -4.42
N SER A 127 13.90 -21.15 -3.08
CA SER A 127 13.76 -22.32 -2.20
C SER A 127 12.31 -22.72 -1.99
N GLU A 128 11.44 -21.77 -1.69
CA GLU A 128 10.04 -22.02 -1.29
C GLU A 128 9.10 -22.01 -2.50
N TRP A 129 9.31 -21.10 -3.45
CA TRP A 129 8.45 -20.98 -4.64
C TRP A 129 9.04 -21.63 -5.89
N HIS A 130 10.28 -22.15 -5.81
CA HIS A 130 11.01 -22.76 -6.92
C HIS A 130 11.08 -21.87 -8.17
N CYS A 131 11.14 -20.56 -7.97
CA CYS A 131 11.27 -19.60 -9.05
C CYS A 131 12.66 -19.69 -9.69
N GLY A 132 12.73 -19.55 -11.01
CA GLY A 132 13.99 -19.44 -11.75
C GLY A 132 14.41 -17.98 -11.87
N LYS A 133 15.56 -17.59 -11.32
CA LYS A 133 16.09 -16.23 -11.47
C LYS A 133 16.40 -15.92 -12.94
N LEU A 134 15.90 -14.80 -13.44
CA LEU A 134 16.15 -14.29 -14.80
C LEU A 134 17.11 -13.10 -14.74
N ASP A 135 17.70 -12.76 -15.89
CA ASP A 135 18.50 -11.55 -16.03
C ASP A 135 17.57 -10.33 -16.15
N ALA A 136 17.57 -9.47 -15.13
CA ALA A 136 16.81 -8.22 -15.14
C ALA A 136 17.46 -7.15 -16.05
N GLY A 137 18.68 -7.39 -16.55
CA GLY A 137 19.54 -6.40 -17.18
C GLY A 137 20.45 -5.72 -16.15
N ASP A 138 21.34 -4.85 -16.63
CA ASP A 138 22.21 -4.06 -15.75
C ASP A 138 22.44 -2.66 -16.30
N LEU A 139 23.26 -1.86 -15.61
CA LEU A 139 23.50 -0.47 -16.00
C LEU A 139 24.68 -0.27 -16.95
N ARG A 140 25.20 -1.32 -17.59
CA ARG A 140 26.19 -1.19 -18.67
C ARG A 140 25.46 -0.75 -19.94
N GLY A 141 25.99 0.29 -20.60
CA GLY A 141 25.29 0.96 -21.72
C GLY A 141 25.14 0.14 -23.01
N ASP A 142 25.59 -1.12 -23.02
CA ASP A 142 25.42 -2.11 -24.09
C ASP A 142 24.42 -3.22 -23.73
N THR A 143 23.85 -3.20 -22.51
CA THR A 143 22.83 -4.16 -22.07
C THR A 143 21.41 -3.58 -22.24
N PRO A 144 20.38 -4.43 -22.25
CA PRO A 144 18.99 -3.95 -22.18
C PRO A 144 18.77 -3.17 -20.88
N ILE A 145 18.06 -2.04 -20.97
CA ILE A 145 17.71 -1.22 -19.80
C ILE A 145 16.94 -2.10 -18.79
N PRO A 146 17.33 -2.12 -17.50
CA PRO A 146 16.60 -2.88 -16.51
C PRO A 146 15.25 -2.21 -16.20
N PHE A 147 14.19 -3.01 -16.16
CA PHE A 147 12.84 -2.55 -15.82
C PHE A 147 12.48 -2.83 -14.36
N SER A 148 13.19 -3.80 -13.77
CA SER A 148 13.16 -4.14 -12.35
C SER A 148 14.59 -4.33 -11.86
N ASP A 149 14.77 -4.38 -10.54
CA ASP A 149 16.06 -4.64 -9.91
C ASP A 149 16.33 -6.15 -9.78
N ALA A 150 15.27 -6.98 -9.76
CA ALA A 150 15.35 -8.42 -9.91
C ALA A 150 14.12 -8.98 -10.63
N LEU A 151 14.31 -10.08 -11.36
CA LEU A 151 13.27 -10.73 -12.16
C LEU A 151 13.35 -12.24 -11.98
N TYR A 152 12.20 -12.88 -11.81
CA TYR A 152 12.09 -14.32 -11.63
C TYR A 152 10.96 -14.89 -12.47
N LYS A 153 11.17 -16.10 -12.97
CA LYS A 153 10.14 -16.94 -13.57
C LYS A 153 9.47 -17.78 -12.49
N TRP A 154 8.15 -17.72 -12.41
CA TRP A 154 7.33 -18.46 -11.45
C TRP A 154 6.55 -19.57 -12.16
N ASP A 155 7.13 -20.76 -12.21
CA ASP A 155 6.55 -21.93 -12.90
C ASP A 155 5.34 -22.55 -12.14
N HIS A 156 5.10 -22.12 -10.90
CA HIS A 156 4.02 -22.62 -10.05
C HIS A 156 2.78 -21.72 -10.02
N PHE A 157 2.72 -20.69 -10.86
CA PHE A 157 1.47 -19.97 -11.08
C PHE A 157 0.43 -20.93 -11.68
N VAL A 158 -0.75 -21.02 -11.05
CA VAL A 158 -1.84 -21.88 -11.51
C VAL A 158 -3.13 -21.09 -11.59
N VAL A 159 -3.83 -21.27 -12.71
CA VAL A 159 -5.19 -20.76 -12.93
C VAL A 159 -6.16 -21.93 -12.82
N GLY A 160 -7.35 -21.66 -12.33
CA GLY A 160 -8.47 -22.59 -12.24
C GLY A 160 -9.60 -22.18 -13.16
N ASN A 161 -10.72 -22.87 -13.03
CA ASN A 161 -11.94 -22.46 -13.72
C ASN A 161 -12.40 -21.09 -13.21
N ASP A 162 -13.16 -20.37 -14.04
CA ASP A 162 -13.84 -19.13 -13.67
C ASP A 162 -12.90 -18.02 -13.15
N GLY A 163 -11.65 -18.00 -13.62
CA GLY A 163 -10.67 -16.97 -13.26
C GLY A 163 -10.12 -17.05 -11.83
N MET A 164 -10.31 -18.19 -11.14
CA MET A 164 -9.57 -18.51 -9.92
C MET A 164 -8.08 -18.65 -10.22
N SER A 165 -7.22 -18.22 -9.31
CA SER A 165 -5.78 -18.46 -9.43
C SER A 165 -5.14 -18.55 -8.03
N ASN A 166 -3.90 -18.99 -7.95
CA ASN A 166 -3.17 -19.00 -6.67
C ASN A 166 -2.53 -17.64 -6.34
N MET A 167 -2.89 -16.56 -7.06
CA MET A 167 -2.33 -15.22 -6.85
C MET A 167 -2.59 -14.69 -5.43
N GLY A 168 -3.81 -14.83 -4.91
CA GLY A 168 -4.14 -14.38 -3.55
C GLY A 168 -3.35 -15.13 -2.48
N MET A 169 -3.18 -16.45 -2.63
CA MET A 169 -2.37 -17.26 -1.72
C MET A 169 -0.88 -16.91 -1.80
N ALA A 170 -0.32 -16.78 -3.01
CA ALA A 170 1.06 -16.37 -3.22
C ALA A 170 1.32 -14.98 -2.62
N THR A 171 0.40 -14.04 -2.83
CA THR A 171 0.46 -12.71 -2.21
C THR A 171 0.54 -12.81 -0.69
N MET A 172 -0.31 -13.62 -0.05
CA MET A 172 -0.29 -13.76 1.40
C MET A 172 0.94 -14.50 1.94
N GLN A 173 1.51 -15.44 1.19
CA GLN A 173 2.79 -16.07 1.55
C GLN A 173 3.94 -15.07 1.48
N LEU A 174 3.96 -14.22 0.45
CA LEU A 174 4.95 -13.15 0.33
C LEU A 174 4.79 -12.12 1.46
N VAL A 175 3.56 -11.72 1.78
CA VAL A 175 3.26 -10.82 2.92
C VAL A 175 3.73 -11.42 4.23
N ASP A 176 3.43 -12.70 4.49
CA ASP A 176 3.87 -13.38 5.70
C ASP A 176 5.40 -13.42 5.80
N PHE A 177 6.10 -13.75 4.72
CA PHE A 177 7.56 -13.70 4.69
C PHE A 177 8.09 -12.28 4.96
N MET A 178 7.63 -11.29 4.19
CA MET A 178 8.13 -9.92 4.29
C MET A 178 7.81 -9.28 5.65
N CYS A 179 6.60 -9.45 6.16
CA CYS A 179 6.16 -8.83 7.40
C CYS A 179 6.58 -9.62 8.64
N ASN A 180 6.42 -10.94 8.65
CA ASN A 180 6.64 -11.74 9.85
C ASN A 180 8.07 -12.31 9.94
N THR A 181 8.78 -12.45 8.82
CA THR A 181 10.20 -12.88 8.82
C THR A 181 11.16 -11.71 8.71
N LEU A 182 10.87 -10.73 7.84
CA LEU A 182 11.77 -9.60 7.59
C LEU A 182 11.34 -8.28 8.26
N CYS A 183 10.21 -8.28 8.97
CA CYS A 183 9.64 -7.12 9.69
C CYS A 183 9.29 -5.92 8.80
N TRP A 184 9.17 -6.10 7.48
CA TRP A 184 8.72 -5.06 6.56
C TRP A 184 7.24 -4.74 6.78
N THR A 185 6.84 -3.52 6.46
CA THR A 185 5.45 -3.10 6.63
C THR A 185 4.70 -3.27 5.33
N LEU A 186 3.61 -4.02 5.32
CA LEU A 186 2.70 -3.99 4.18
C LEU A 186 2.11 -2.59 4.04
N GLY A 187 2.40 -1.95 2.91
CA GLY A 187 1.90 -0.62 2.56
C GLY A 187 0.60 -0.70 1.79
N VAL A 188 0.66 -1.29 0.60
CA VAL A 188 -0.48 -1.41 -0.32
C VAL A 188 -0.37 -2.75 -1.05
N ILE A 189 -1.50 -3.40 -1.26
CA ILE A 189 -1.67 -4.40 -2.31
C ILE A 189 -2.59 -3.79 -3.33
N ASN A 190 -2.23 -3.87 -4.60
CA ASN A 190 -3.06 -3.46 -5.72
C ASN A 190 -3.08 -4.59 -6.76
N GLY A 191 -4.23 -4.84 -7.37
CA GLY A 191 -4.42 -5.98 -8.25
C GLY A 191 -5.28 -5.59 -9.44
N GLY A 192 -5.02 -6.24 -10.57
CA GLY A 192 -5.77 -6.00 -11.78
C GLY A 192 -5.76 -7.22 -12.69
N ASN A 193 -6.84 -7.32 -13.47
CA ASN A 193 -6.90 -8.26 -14.58
C ASN A 193 -6.70 -7.51 -15.87
N VAL A 194 -5.87 -8.12 -16.69
CA VAL A 194 -5.36 -7.56 -17.91
C VAL A 194 -5.67 -8.54 -19.03
N GLY A 195 -5.95 -8.00 -20.22
CA GLY A 195 -6.34 -8.79 -21.38
C GLY A 195 -7.85 -8.90 -21.59
N LYS A 196 -8.24 -9.49 -22.74
CA LYS A 196 -9.64 -9.50 -23.18
C LYS A 196 -10.51 -10.40 -22.30
N LEU A 197 -9.94 -11.49 -21.81
CA LEU A 197 -10.55 -12.53 -20.98
C LEU A 197 -10.06 -12.50 -19.53
N GLY A 198 -9.22 -11.53 -19.16
CA GLY A 198 -8.54 -11.53 -17.86
C GLY A 198 -7.46 -12.61 -17.79
N GLU A 199 -6.88 -12.97 -18.95
CA GLU A 199 -5.83 -13.97 -19.10
C GLU A 199 -4.54 -13.60 -18.37
N VAL A 200 -4.34 -12.32 -18.07
CA VAL A 200 -3.20 -11.83 -17.29
C VAL A 200 -3.69 -11.32 -15.95
N ARG A 201 -3.19 -11.93 -14.89
CA ARG A 201 -3.40 -11.53 -13.50
C ARG A 201 -2.16 -10.81 -13.03
N GLU A 202 -2.32 -9.60 -12.50
CA GLU A 202 -1.24 -8.80 -11.94
C GLU A 202 -1.57 -8.40 -10.50
N GLN A 203 -0.59 -8.51 -9.62
CA GLN A 203 -0.66 -8.06 -8.24
C GLN A 203 0.62 -7.31 -7.88
N GLN A 204 0.49 -6.02 -7.56
CA GLN A 204 1.57 -5.21 -7.01
C GLN A 204 1.46 -5.19 -5.49
N VAL A 205 2.55 -5.55 -4.81
CA VAL A 205 2.65 -5.57 -3.35
C VAL A 205 3.75 -4.62 -2.93
N ILE A 206 3.38 -3.53 -2.27
CA ILE A 206 4.30 -2.49 -1.83
C ILE A 206 4.57 -2.66 -0.34
N PHE A 207 5.84 -2.81 0.00
CA PHE A 207 6.36 -2.85 1.36
C PHE A 207 7.11 -1.56 1.68
N LYS A 208 6.92 -1.08 2.92
CA LYS A 208 7.75 -0.02 3.51
C LYS A 208 8.80 -0.66 4.38
N ALA A 209 9.95 0.00 4.51
CA ALA A 209 11.06 -0.40 5.35
C ALA A 209 10.62 -0.93 6.74
N PRO A 210 11.40 -1.83 7.36
CA PRO A 210 11.02 -2.44 8.62
C PRO A 210 10.67 -1.45 9.73
N HIS A 211 9.54 -1.71 10.40
CA HIS A 211 8.94 -0.83 11.40
C HIS A 211 8.53 -1.64 12.64
N PRO A 212 8.75 -1.17 13.88
CA PRO A 212 8.58 -2.01 15.08
C PRO A 212 7.13 -2.39 15.34
N MET A 213 6.17 -1.54 14.93
CA MET A 213 4.74 -1.83 15.06
C MET A 213 4.29 -2.99 14.17
N ASN A 214 5.12 -3.40 13.19
CA ASN A 214 4.79 -4.45 12.23
C ASN A 214 5.54 -5.76 12.51
N MET A 215 6.18 -5.89 13.68
CA MET A 215 6.80 -7.15 14.08
C MET A 215 5.71 -8.16 14.45
N VAL A 216 5.55 -9.20 13.61
CA VAL A 216 4.63 -10.33 13.80
C VAL A 216 3.16 -9.88 13.85
N SER A 217 2.67 -9.35 12.72
CA SER A 217 1.24 -9.09 12.56
C SER A 217 0.64 -10.09 11.59
N GLY A 218 -0.39 -10.82 12.03
CA GLY A 218 -1.19 -11.66 11.15
C GLY A 218 -1.81 -10.81 10.04
N HIS A 219 -1.92 -11.37 8.84
CA HIS A 219 -2.61 -10.72 7.74
C HIS A 219 -3.66 -11.70 7.16
N ILE A 220 -4.79 -11.15 6.74
CA ILE A 220 -5.87 -11.89 6.08
C ILE A 220 -6.27 -11.11 4.84
N MET A 221 -6.33 -11.80 3.72
CA MET A 221 -6.91 -11.33 2.48
C MET A 221 -8.25 -12.03 2.26
N ILE A 222 -9.26 -11.25 1.88
CA ILE A 222 -10.58 -11.73 1.50
C ILE A 222 -10.88 -11.24 0.09
N GLU A 223 -11.18 -12.15 -0.82
CA GLU A 223 -11.65 -11.83 -2.16
C GLU A 223 -13.13 -12.16 -2.30
N LEU A 224 -13.95 -11.13 -2.51
CA LEU A 224 -15.36 -11.25 -2.81
C LEU A 224 -15.54 -11.37 -4.32
N ARG A 225 -16.17 -12.45 -4.77
CA ARG A 225 -16.33 -12.77 -6.19
C ARG A 225 -17.80 -12.85 -6.55
N SER A 226 -18.26 -11.94 -7.38
CA SER A 226 -19.66 -11.85 -7.83
C SER A 226 -20.21 -13.12 -8.49
N ALA A 227 -19.36 -14.03 -8.99
CA ALA A 227 -19.76 -15.36 -9.45
C ALA A 227 -20.24 -16.31 -8.33
N GLY A 228 -20.33 -15.84 -7.08
CA GLY A 228 -20.85 -16.62 -5.98
C GLY A 228 -19.80 -17.12 -4.99
N PHE A 229 -18.55 -16.63 -5.06
CA PHE A 229 -17.46 -17.17 -4.26
C PHE A 229 -16.86 -16.15 -3.30
N ILE A 230 -16.30 -16.65 -2.21
CA ILE A 230 -15.49 -15.89 -1.26
C ILE A 230 -14.20 -16.67 -1.02
N GLU A 231 -13.06 -16.08 -1.34
CA GLU A 231 -11.75 -16.66 -1.07
C GLU A 231 -11.14 -15.99 0.16
N VAL A 232 -10.57 -16.79 1.06
CA VAL A 232 -9.85 -16.30 2.24
C VAL A 232 -8.45 -16.89 2.24
N CYS A 233 -7.45 -16.01 2.34
CA CYS A 233 -6.03 -16.34 2.41
C CYS A 233 -5.42 -15.67 3.65
N GLY A 234 -4.60 -16.37 4.43
CA GLY A 234 -3.95 -15.79 5.60
C GLY A 234 -3.32 -16.84 6.51
N THR A 235 -2.55 -16.39 7.51
CA THR A 235 -1.80 -17.26 8.42
C THR A 235 -2.42 -17.40 9.82
N ASP A 236 -3.33 -16.51 10.23
CA ASP A 236 -3.99 -16.60 11.53
C ASP A 236 -5.18 -17.57 11.53
N ARG A 237 -4.95 -18.80 12.02
CA ARG A 237 -5.99 -19.83 12.06
C ARG A 237 -7.17 -19.48 12.98
N LYS A 238 -6.90 -18.82 14.11
CA LYS A 238 -7.94 -18.54 15.11
C LYS A 238 -8.92 -17.52 14.57
N ASP A 239 -8.41 -16.45 13.98
CA ASP A 239 -9.25 -15.37 13.47
C ASP A 239 -9.96 -15.80 12.16
N MET A 240 -9.33 -16.67 11.36
CA MET A 240 -10.01 -17.33 10.24
C MET A 240 -11.17 -18.25 10.67
N ASP A 241 -11.12 -18.86 11.86
CA ASP A 241 -12.22 -19.67 12.41
C ASP A 241 -13.41 -18.79 12.85
N ILE A 242 -13.14 -17.61 13.40
CA ILE A 242 -14.18 -16.62 13.70
C ILE A 242 -14.80 -16.10 12.40
N LEU A 243 -13.98 -15.75 11.42
CA LEU A 243 -14.44 -15.30 10.10
C LEU A 243 -15.26 -16.39 9.40
N HIS A 244 -14.85 -17.66 9.50
CA HIS A 244 -15.61 -18.80 8.97
C HIS A 244 -17.04 -18.83 9.52
N PHE A 245 -17.20 -18.76 10.84
CA PHE A 245 -18.51 -18.74 11.48
C PHE A 245 -19.35 -17.58 10.95
N HIS A 246 -18.79 -16.37 10.90
CA HIS A 246 -19.49 -15.22 10.35
C HIS A 246 -19.93 -15.41 8.89
N LEU A 247 -19.04 -15.87 8.00
CA LEU A 247 -19.38 -16.07 6.58
C LEU A 247 -20.48 -17.12 6.42
N THR A 248 -20.43 -18.22 7.20
CA THR A 248 -21.47 -19.25 7.15
C THR A 248 -22.83 -18.75 7.64
N GLU A 249 -22.87 -17.92 8.68
CA GLU A 249 -24.14 -17.40 9.22
C GLU A 249 -24.67 -16.19 8.45
N ALA A 250 -23.84 -15.17 8.23
CA ALA A 250 -24.25 -13.90 7.67
C ALA A 250 -24.46 -13.98 6.15
N PHE A 251 -23.65 -14.78 5.44
CA PHE A 251 -23.71 -14.93 3.99
C PHE A 251 -24.27 -16.29 3.55
N ASN A 252 -24.77 -17.11 4.49
CA ASN A 252 -25.23 -18.48 4.21
C ASN A 252 -24.21 -19.25 3.35
N ALA A 253 -22.92 -18.99 3.58
CA ALA A 253 -21.86 -19.47 2.72
C ALA A 253 -21.49 -20.90 3.11
N THR A 254 -21.28 -21.78 2.12
CA THR A 254 -20.87 -23.17 2.35
C THR A 254 -19.40 -23.36 1.98
N PRO A 255 -18.56 -23.93 2.87
CA PRO A 255 -17.16 -24.18 2.56
C PRO A 255 -17.01 -25.19 1.43
N VAL A 256 -16.05 -24.96 0.54
CA VAL A 256 -15.76 -25.79 -0.64
C VAL A 256 -14.37 -26.41 -0.48
N ALA A 257 -14.28 -27.74 -0.57
CA ALA A 257 -13.01 -28.49 -0.44
C ALA A 257 -12.32 -28.68 -1.81
N GLY A 258 -11.01 -28.95 -1.81
CA GLY A 258 -10.24 -29.24 -3.03
C GLY A 258 -9.63 -28.01 -3.71
N PHE A 259 -9.64 -26.86 -3.03
CA PHE A 259 -9.13 -25.57 -3.50
C PHE A 259 -7.90 -25.08 -2.72
N GLU A 260 -7.27 -25.97 -1.96
CA GLU A 260 -6.13 -25.67 -1.08
C GLU A 260 -4.89 -25.17 -1.86
N LYS A 261 -4.88 -25.38 -3.18
CA LYS A 261 -3.85 -24.86 -4.08
C LYS A 261 -4.07 -23.41 -4.53
N TYR A 262 -5.25 -22.84 -4.30
CA TYR A 262 -5.62 -21.49 -4.73
C TYR A 262 -5.77 -20.52 -3.55
N CYS A 263 -6.37 -21.00 -2.46
CA CYS A 263 -6.62 -20.22 -1.27
C CYS A 263 -6.61 -21.09 0.00
N THR A 264 -6.60 -20.46 1.17
CA THR A 264 -6.65 -21.18 2.45
C THR A 264 -8.05 -21.73 2.72
N ARG A 265 -9.10 -20.96 2.40
CA ARG A 265 -10.51 -21.39 2.49
C ARG A 265 -11.29 -20.79 1.32
N LEU A 266 -12.05 -21.64 0.63
CA LEU A 266 -13.02 -21.23 -0.37
C LEU A 266 -14.44 -21.42 0.16
N TYR A 267 -15.31 -20.46 -0.12
CA TYR A 267 -16.73 -20.54 0.18
C TYR A 267 -17.57 -20.28 -1.06
N GLN A 268 -18.66 -21.03 -1.21
CA GLN A 268 -19.77 -20.69 -2.09
C GLN A 268 -20.76 -19.86 -1.27
N ALA A 269 -20.92 -18.59 -1.61
CA ALA A 269 -21.91 -17.71 -0.99
C ALA A 269 -23.34 -18.17 -1.27
N GLY A 270 -24.25 -17.90 -0.33
CA GLY A 270 -25.67 -18.22 -0.50
C GLY A 270 -26.32 -17.50 -1.68
N GLU A 271 -27.42 -18.05 -2.17
CA GLU A 271 -28.19 -17.43 -3.25
C GLU A 271 -28.64 -16.01 -2.87
N GLY A 272 -28.40 -15.06 -3.76
CA GLY A 272 -28.76 -13.66 -3.56
C GLY A 272 -27.83 -12.89 -2.62
N ILE A 273 -26.67 -13.42 -2.21
CA ILE A 273 -25.66 -12.59 -1.52
C ILE A 273 -25.04 -11.60 -2.50
N PHE A 274 -24.44 -12.10 -3.57
CA PHE A 274 -23.95 -11.26 -4.65
C PHE A 274 -25.09 -10.99 -5.63
N LYS A 275 -25.35 -9.71 -5.87
CA LYS A 275 -26.41 -9.24 -6.74
C LYS A 275 -25.79 -8.36 -7.79
N GLU A 276 -26.21 -8.56 -9.03
CA GLU A 276 -25.88 -7.71 -10.15
C GLU A 276 -27.17 -7.35 -10.90
N ARG A 277 -27.25 -6.13 -11.46
CA ARG A 277 -28.38 -5.75 -12.31
C ARG A 277 -27.99 -4.82 -13.44
N GLY A 278 -28.81 -4.90 -14.48
CA GLY A 278 -28.70 -4.02 -15.63
C GLY A 278 -27.42 -4.26 -16.42
N SER A 279 -27.12 -3.33 -17.32
CA SER A 279 -25.94 -3.40 -18.19
C SER A 279 -24.83 -2.43 -17.79
N ALA A 280 -25.04 -1.67 -16.71
CA ALA A 280 -24.12 -0.65 -16.22
C ALA A 280 -23.11 -1.19 -15.20
N GLY A 281 -23.04 -2.52 -15.01
CA GLY A 281 -22.22 -3.14 -13.97
C GLY A 281 -22.70 -2.86 -12.55
N GLU A 282 -23.97 -2.49 -12.35
CA GLU A 282 -24.51 -2.24 -11.01
C GLU A 282 -24.50 -3.54 -10.21
N ASN A 283 -23.88 -3.50 -9.03
CA ASN A 283 -23.73 -4.65 -8.16
C ASN A 283 -23.74 -4.19 -6.69
N ASN A 284 -23.88 -5.11 -5.75
CA ASN A 284 -23.91 -4.80 -4.32
C ASN A 284 -22.58 -5.07 -3.60
N LEU A 285 -21.47 -5.23 -4.33
CA LEU A 285 -20.17 -5.51 -3.72
C LEU A 285 -19.74 -4.38 -2.80
N GLY A 286 -20.00 -3.11 -3.16
CA GLY A 286 -19.61 -2.01 -2.29
C GLY A 286 -20.29 -2.03 -0.92
N ASN A 287 -21.57 -2.37 -0.86
CA ASN A 287 -22.30 -2.57 0.40
C ASN A 287 -21.75 -3.77 1.19
N ILE A 288 -21.43 -4.88 0.51
CA ILE A 288 -20.84 -6.07 1.16
C ILE A 288 -19.46 -5.73 1.72
N THR A 289 -18.63 -5.02 0.96
CA THR A 289 -17.29 -4.57 1.35
C THR A 289 -17.33 -3.75 2.64
N VAL A 290 -18.14 -2.69 2.67
CA VAL A 290 -18.24 -1.83 3.85
C VAL A 290 -18.76 -2.59 5.06
N ARG A 291 -19.81 -3.41 4.88
CA ARG A 291 -20.35 -4.24 5.96
C ARG A 291 -19.32 -5.23 6.48
N LEU A 292 -18.56 -5.88 5.61
CA LEU A 292 -17.53 -6.84 6.00
C LEU A 292 -16.39 -6.14 6.73
N CYS A 293 -15.95 -4.97 6.27
CA CYS A 293 -14.99 -4.14 6.99
C CYS A 293 -15.49 -3.83 8.42
N ASP A 294 -16.67 -3.20 8.56
CA ASP A 294 -17.23 -2.88 9.88
C ASP A 294 -17.33 -4.12 10.78
N THR A 295 -17.81 -5.24 10.24
CA THR A 295 -17.96 -6.47 11.02
C THR A 295 -16.62 -7.06 11.44
N ILE A 296 -15.58 -7.01 10.60
CA ILE A 296 -14.24 -7.51 10.96
C ILE A 296 -13.66 -6.71 12.12
N PHE A 297 -13.80 -5.39 12.10
CA PHE A 297 -13.37 -4.54 13.21
C PHE A 297 -14.16 -4.80 14.51
N GLU A 298 -15.44 -5.13 14.40
CA GLU A 298 -16.27 -5.48 15.57
C GLU A 298 -15.95 -6.88 16.12
N MET A 299 -15.79 -7.88 15.25
CA MET A 299 -15.63 -9.28 15.65
C MET A 299 -14.17 -9.63 16.01
N LEU A 300 -13.20 -9.01 15.32
CA LEU A 300 -11.77 -9.22 15.53
C LEU A 300 -11.18 -7.95 16.16
N SER A 301 -10.91 -8.00 17.47
CA SER A 301 -10.61 -6.82 18.29
C SER A 301 -9.35 -6.04 17.91
N VAL A 302 -8.52 -6.56 17.00
CA VAL A 302 -7.20 -6.01 16.65
C VAL A 302 -6.93 -6.14 15.16
N TRP A 303 -7.87 -5.70 14.31
CA TRP A 303 -7.66 -5.72 12.86
C TRP A 303 -7.94 -4.36 12.23
N SER A 304 -7.12 -3.99 11.25
CA SER A 304 -7.33 -2.84 10.40
C SER A 304 -7.32 -3.19 8.93
N LEU A 305 -8.06 -2.43 8.13
CA LEU A 305 -8.01 -2.54 6.67
C LEU A 305 -6.74 -1.84 6.17
N VAL A 306 -5.89 -2.58 5.46
CA VAL A 306 -4.68 -2.06 4.81
C VAL A 306 -5.00 -1.52 3.43
N THR A 307 -5.75 -2.29 2.64
CA THR A 307 -6.10 -1.92 1.26
C THR A 307 -7.38 -2.61 0.82
N MET A 308 -7.98 -2.06 -0.23
CA MET A 308 -9.07 -2.68 -0.98
C MET A 308 -8.83 -2.44 -2.46
N ASN A 309 -9.14 -3.43 -3.30
CA ASN A 309 -9.07 -3.27 -4.75
C ASN A 309 -10.33 -3.79 -5.42
N GLY A 310 -10.90 -2.97 -6.29
CA GLY A 310 -11.98 -3.36 -7.20
C GLY A 310 -11.40 -3.86 -8.52
N GLY A 311 -11.93 -4.95 -9.05
CA GLY A 311 -11.52 -5.52 -10.33
C GLY A 311 -12.66 -6.22 -11.06
N ASN A 312 -12.36 -6.74 -12.26
CA ASN A 312 -13.27 -7.68 -12.95
C ASN A 312 -12.50 -8.87 -13.49
N TYR A 313 -13.11 -10.03 -13.49
CA TYR A 313 -12.55 -11.29 -13.98
C TYR A 313 -13.57 -12.07 -14.83
N GLY A 314 -13.15 -13.21 -15.35
CA GLY A 314 -13.95 -14.07 -16.21
C GLY A 314 -13.96 -13.61 -17.67
N ASP A 315 -14.55 -14.44 -18.53
CA ASP A 315 -14.59 -14.22 -19.98
C ASP A 315 -15.22 -12.88 -20.32
N GLY A 316 -14.42 -11.95 -20.85
CA GLY A 316 -14.90 -10.62 -21.17
C GLY A 316 -15.14 -9.74 -19.94
N GLY A 317 -14.56 -10.06 -18.77
CA GLY A 317 -14.73 -9.35 -17.49
C GLY A 317 -16.18 -9.26 -17.04
N THR A 318 -16.92 -10.36 -17.21
CA THR A 318 -18.34 -10.48 -16.85
C THR A 318 -18.59 -10.47 -15.36
N HIS A 319 -17.57 -10.75 -14.55
CA HIS A 319 -17.70 -10.82 -13.10
C HIS A 319 -16.87 -9.75 -12.42
N ARG A 320 -17.43 -9.18 -11.37
CA ARG A 320 -16.78 -8.23 -10.47
C ARG A 320 -16.09 -8.95 -9.32
N GLU A 321 -14.92 -8.45 -8.91
CA GLU A 321 -14.24 -8.90 -7.70
C GLU A 321 -13.87 -7.71 -6.81
N GLN A 322 -13.84 -7.96 -5.50
CA GLN A 322 -13.28 -7.03 -4.52
C GLN A 322 -12.27 -7.78 -3.65
N GLN A 323 -11.02 -7.32 -3.66
CA GLN A 323 -9.98 -7.78 -2.75
C GLN A 323 -9.93 -6.85 -1.54
N LEU A 324 -9.84 -7.42 -0.34
CA LEU A 324 -9.70 -6.72 0.93
C LEU A 324 -8.54 -7.34 1.68
N VAL A 325 -7.63 -6.51 2.18
CA VAL A 325 -6.51 -7.01 2.99
C VAL A 325 -6.52 -6.34 4.34
N PHE A 326 -6.56 -7.17 5.38
CA PHE A 326 -6.54 -6.76 6.76
C PHE A 326 -5.20 -7.13 7.40
N ARG A 327 -4.76 -6.29 8.33
CA ARG A 327 -3.60 -6.51 9.19
C ARG A 327 -4.06 -6.57 10.63
N CYS A 328 -3.45 -7.47 11.40
CA CYS A 328 -3.72 -7.61 12.82
C CYS A 328 -2.99 -6.51 13.61
N ASP A 329 -3.55 -5.31 13.63
CA ASP A 329 -3.06 -4.17 14.39
C ASP A 329 -4.19 -3.29 14.96
N TYR A 330 -3.83 -2.41 15.89
CA TYR A 330 -4.79 -1.46 16.47
C TYR A 330 -4.93 -0.23 15.57
N HIS A 331 -6.09 -0.10 14.94
CA HIS A 331 -6.43 1.16 14.29
C HIS A 331 -6.98 2.18 15.32
N PRO A 332 -6.48 3.44 15.33
CA PRO A 332 -6.91 4.45 16.30
C PRO A 332 -8.42 4.77 16.21
N LEU A 333 -9.01 4.63 15.02
CA LEU A 333 -10.44 4.90 14.78
C LEU A 333 -11.40 3.80 15.27
N ARG A 334 -10.89 2.67 15.78
CA ARG A 334 -11.67 1.58 16.41
C ARG A 334 -12.96 1.20 15.68
N ALA A 335 -14.13 1.49 16.26
CA ALA A 335 -15.46 1.11 15.78
C ALA A 335 -16.14 2.20 14.94
N ALA A 336 -15.41 3.24 14.51
CA ALA A 336 -15.96 4.25 13.62
C ALA A 336 -16.42 3.60 12.29
N PRO A 337 -17.66 3.84 11.83
CA PRO A 337 -18.17 3.17 10.64
C PRO A 337 -17.39 3.61 9.39
N HIS A 338 -17.26 2.70 8.44
CA HIS A 338 -16.72 3.04 7.13
C HIS A 338 -17.81 3.59 6.22
N LEU A 339 -17.43 4.53 5.35
CA LEU A 339 -18.26 5.02 4.27
C LEU A 339 -17.45 4.96 2.97
N MET A 340 -17.96 4.23 1.99
CA MET A 340 -17.35 4.13 0.68
C MET A 340 -18.12 4.96 -0.34
N VAL A 341 -17.38 5.70 -1.15
CA VAL A 341 -17.91 6.41 -2.33
C VAL A 341 -17.27 5.81 -3.58
N GLU A 342 -18.08 5.19 -4.43
CA GLU A 342 -17.66 4.66 -5.72
C GLU A 342 -18.06 5.62 -6.83
N MET A 343 -17.08 6.14 -7.56
CA MET A 343 -17.27 7.03 -8.70
C MET A 343 -16.99 6.26 -9.98
N ARG A 344 -17.97 6.22 -10.90
CA ARG A 344 -17.85 5.47 -12.16
C ARG A 344 -17.94 6.39 -13.35
N GLN A 345 -17.02 6.23 -14.30
CA GLN A 345 -17.03 6.97 -15.56
C GLN A 345 -18.31 6.69 -16.38
N ALA A 346 -18.97 5.56 -16.11
CA ALA A 346 -20.28 5.21 -16.66
C ALA A 346 -21.45 6.13 -16.23
N GLY A 347 -21.19 7.18 -15.44
CA GLY A 347 -22.17 8.24 -15.16
C GLY A 347 -22.96 8.06 -13.87
N TYR A 348 -22.42 7.30 -12.90
CA TYR A 348 -23.00 7.21 -11.56
C TYR A 348 -21.97 7.31 -10.43
N ILE A 349 -22.45 7.75 -9.27
CA ILE A 349 -21.76 7.66 -7.99
C ILE A 349 -22.62 6.78 -7.06
N GLU A 350 -22.01 5.81 -6.40
CA GLU A 350 -22.64 4.92 -5.42
C GLU A 350 -22.04 5.18 -4.04
N VAL A 351 -22.88 5.33 -3.03
CA VAL A 351 -22.45 5.52 -1.63
C VAL A 351 -22.89 4.29 -0.84
N CYS A 352 -21.95 3.68 -0.13
CA CYS A 352 -22.13 2.45 0.64
C CYS A 352 -21.62 2.67 2.07
N GLY A 353 -22.37 2.24 3.08
CA GLY A 353 -22.03 2.42 4.51
C GLY A 353 -23.02 3.29 5.26
N GLN A 354 -22.93 3.33 6.59
CA GLN A 354 -23.96 3.93 7.45
C GLN A 354 -24.04 5.46 7.33
N ASP A 355 -25.24 6.02 7.47
CA ASP A 355 -25.44 7.48 7.61
C ASP A 355 -24.99 7.94 9.00
N PHE A 356 -23.71 8.20 9.15
CA PHE A 356 -23.10 8.69 10.38
C PHE A 356 -23.06 10.21 10.40
N ASP A 357 -23.62 10.83 11.44
CA ASP A 357 -23.66 12.29 11.61
C ASP A 357 -24.29 13.05 10.41
N GLY A 358 -25.32 12.46 9.79
CA GLY A 358 -26.03 13.05 8.65
C GLY A 358 -25.15 13.23 7.40
N ILE A 359 -24.10 12.40 7.26
CA ILE A 359 -23.16 12.47 6.13
C ILE A 359 -23.86 12.30 4.78
N TYR A 360 -24.98 11.58 4.72
CA TYR A 360 -25.76 11.42 3.49
C TYR A 360 -26.29 12.75 2.96
N GLU A 361 -26.91 13.56 3.82
CA GLU A 361 -27.44 14.87 3.45
C GLU A 361 -26.30 15.82 3.04
N LYS A 362 -25.22 15.85 3.84
CA LYS A 362 -24.04 16.68 3.60
C LYS A 362 -23.37 16.35 2.25
N LEU A 363 -23.13 15.06 2.00
CA LEU A 363 -22.52 14.59 0.75
C LEU A 363 -23.47 14.81 -0.44
N GLY A 364 -24.77 14.54 -0.29
CA GLY A 364 -25.76 14.78 -1.33
C GLY A 364 -25.85 16.26 -1.74
N ALA A 365 -25.80 17.17 -0.77
CA ALA A 365 -25.72 18.61 -1.04
C ALA A 365 -24.43 18.98 -1.78
N PHE A 366 -23.27 18.49 -1.32
CA PHE A 366 -21.98 18.72 -1.99
C PHE A 366 -22.00 18.23 -3.45
N LEU A 367 -22.40 16.98 -3.69
CA LEU A 367 -22.45 16.39 -5.04
C LEU A 367 -23.40 17.15 -5.96
N LYS A 368 -24.55 17.59 -5.45
CA LYS A 368 -25.52 18.37 -6.22
C LYS A 368 -24.99 19.77 -6.55
N ASP A 369 -24.50 20.48 -5.54
CA ASP A 369 -24.16 21.90 -5.66
C ASP A 369 -22.80 22.10 -6.36
N THR A 370 -21.86 21.17 -6.15
CA THR A 370 -20.49 21.27 -6.70
C THR A 370 -20.36 20.54 -8.03
N TRP A 371 -20.96 19.35 -8.16
CA TRP A 371 -20.79 18.49 -9.35
C TRP A 371 -22.05 18.40 -10.21
N GLY A 372 -23.13 19.12 -9.87
CA GLY A 372 -24.38 19.08 -10.62
C GLY A 372 -25.07 17.71 -10.59
N CYS A 373 -24.73 16.87 -9.61
CA CYS A 373 -25.29 15.53 -9.52
C CYS A 373 -26.80 15.58 -9.23
N SER A 374 -27.53 14.58 -9.72
CA SER A 374 -28.93 14.39 -9.35
C SER A 374 -29.11 13.04 -8.67
N SER A 375 -29.95 12.98 -7.65
CA SER A 375 -30.27 11.70 -7.02
C SER A 375 -30.89 10.76 -8.06
N ALA A 376 -30.30 9.59 -8.23
CA ALA A 376 -30.96 8.49 -8.91
C ALA A 376 -31.83 7.81 -7.86
N SER A 377 -33.13 7.64 -8.13
CA SER A 377 -33.96 6.80 -7.27
C SER A 377 -33.30 5.41 -7.19
N ALA A 378 -32.73 5.06 -6.02
CA ALA A 378 -32.02 3.79 -5.82
C ALA A 378 -32.92 2.56 -6.15
N GLY A 379 -34.23 2.80 -6.12
CA GLY A 379 -35.28 2.01 -6.72
C GLY A 379 -36.58 2.80 -6.65
N GLY A 380 -37.53 2.57 -7.55
CA GLY A 380 -38.93 2.84 -7.17
C GLY A 380 -39.30 2.02 -5.93
N MET A 381 -40.45 2.28 -5.31
CA MET A 381 -40.93 1.72 -4.02
C MET A 381 -40.87 0.18 -3.84
N PHE A 382 -40.39 -0.58 -4.83
CA PHE A 382 -40.29 -2.04 -4.85
C PHE A 382 -38.96 -2.60 -5.40
N LYS A 383 -37.91 -1.79 -5.63
CA LYS A 383 -36.62 -2.30 -6.11
C LYS A 383 -35.60 -2.36 -4.98
N GLU A 384 -35.04 -3.54 -4.80
CA GLU A 384 -33.91 -3.81 -3.91
C GLU A 384 -32.74 -2.86 -4.19
N ALA A 385 -32.16 -2.33 -3.11
CA ALA A 385 -31.04 -1.39 -3.16
C ALA A 385 -29.71 -2.15 -3.25
N PHE A 386 -28.83 -1.69 -4.14
CA PHE A 386 -27.48 -2.26 -4.37
C PHE A 386 -26.39 -1.43 -3.67
N CYS A 387 -26.71 -0.17 -3.41
CA CYS A 387 -25.96 0.80 -2.63
C CYS A 387 -26.97 1.59 -1.78
N ASP A 388 -26.50 2.32 -0.78
CA ASP A 388 -27.37 3.09 0.12
C ASP A 388 -27.86 4.39 -0.54
N LEU A 389 -26.97 5.07 -1.28
CA LEU A 389 -27.33 6.20 -2.13
C LEU A 389 -26.75 6.04 -3.52
N LYS A 390 -27.48 6.59 -4.51
CA LYS A 390 -27.03 6.64 -5.89
C LYS A 390 -27.28 8.01 -6.50
N TYR A 391 -26.27 8.51 -7.20
CA TYR A 391 -26.35 9.77 -7.92
C TYR A 391 -26.00 9.56 -9.39
N LYS A 392 -26.69 10.27 -10.27
CA LYS A 392 -26.26 10.47 -11.66
C LYS A 392 -25.29 11.64 -11.66
N TRP A 393 -24.17 11.48 -12.35
CA TRP A 393 -23.18 12.53 -12.55
C TRP A 393 -22.65 12.50 -13.98
N GLU A 394 -22.12 13.63 -14.42
CA GLU A 394 -21.27 13.69 -15.61
C GLU A 394 -19.85 13.37 -15.15
N ALA A 395 -19.30 12.28 -15.69
CA ALA A 395 -17.97 11.85 -15.30
C ALA A 395 -16.96 12.94 -15.63
N LYS A 396 -16.18 13.31 -14.61
CA LYS A 396 -15.03 14.19 -14.75
C LYS A 396 -13.75 13.39 -14.53
N ASP A 397 -12.62 14.08 -14.58
CA ASP A 397 -11.32 13.51 -14.23
C ASP A 397 -11.35 12.83 -12.84
N MET A 398 -10.90 11.58 -12.76
CA MET A 398 -11.03 10.77 -11.54
C MET A 398 -10.11 11.30 -10.43
N MET A 399 -8.88 11.71 -10.75
CA MET A 399 -7.97 12.31 -9.77
C MET A 399 -8.56 13.60 -9.19
N VAL A 400 -9.11 14.48 -10.04
CA VAL A 400 -9.81 15.70 -9.60
C VAL A 400 -10.99 15.36 -8.68
N SER A 401 -11.80 14.35 -9.05
CA SER A 401 -12.94 13.91 -8.25
C SER A 401 -12.53 13.42 -6.87
N THR A 402 -11.53 12.55 -6.82
CA THR A 402 -10.99 11.97 -5.58
C THR A 402 -10.41 13.04 -4.67
N SER A 403 -9.68 13.99 -5.25
CA SER A 403 -9.07 15.11 -4.54
C SER A 403 -10.11 16.01 -3.88
N GLU A 404 -11.13 16.44 -4.64
CA GLU A 404 -12.22 17.28 -4.11
C GLU A 404 -13.07 16.55 -3.07
N LEU A 405 -13.33 15.26 -3.29
CA LEU A 405 -14.05 14.43 -2.34
C LEU A 405 -13.27 14.28 -1.03
N THR A 406 -11.95 14.08 -1.12
CA THR A 406 -11.06 14.02 0.05
C THR A 406 -11.09 15.33 0.83
N ALA A 407 -10.98 16.47 0.15
CA ALA A 407 -11.08 17.79 0.79
C ALA A 407 -12.44 18.00 1.47
N PHE A 408 -13.54 17.59 0.84
CA PHE A 408 -14.89 17.63 1.43
C PHE A 408 -14.95 16.81 2.73
N PHE A 409 -14.53 15.54 2.70
CA PHE A 409 -14.57 14.69 3.90
C PHE A 409 -13.65 15.20 5.02
N HIS A 410 -12.46 15.69 4.69
CA HIS A 410 -11.54 16.27 5.67
C HIS A 410 -12.14 17.51 6.34
N SER A 411 -12.86 18.35 5.58
CA SER A 411 -13.57 19.50 6.17
C SER A 411 -14.61 19.10 7.23
N LEU A 412 -15.12 17.86 7.17
CA LEU A 412 -16.09 17.29 8.11
C LEU A 412 -15.44 16.45 9.23
N GLY A 413 -14.10 16.40 9.32
CA GLY A 413 -13.40 15.56 10.30
C GLY A 413 -13.37 14.06 9.92
N TRP A 414 -13.56 13.74 8.64
CA TRP A 414 -13.38 12.41 8.10
C TRP A 414 -12.02 12.27 7.42
N GLN A 415 -11.45 11.08 7.43
CA GLN A 415 -10.15 10.79 6.83
C GLN A 415 -10.28 9.71 5.76
N MET A 416 -9.64 9.94 4.61
CA MET A 416 -9.46 8.90 3.60
C MET A 416 -8.55 7.79 4.15
N GLN A 417 -9.06 6.57 4.18
CA GLN A 417 -8.33 5.38 4.61
C GLN A 417 -7.63 4.71 3.43
N VAL A 418 -8.43 4.40 2.41
CA VAL A 418 -7.99 3.70 1.21
C VAL A 418 -8.67 4.34 0.02
N CYS A 419 -7.96 4.39 -1.09
CA CYS A 419 -8.52 4.72 -2.38
C CYS A 419 -8.10 3.61 -3.33
N SER A 420 -9.00 3.12 -4.17
CA SER A 420 -8.74 2.13 -5.21
C SER A 420 -9.17 2.67 -6.55
N GLN A 421 -8.41 2.39 -7.60
CA GLN A 421 -8.76 2.73 -8.96
C GLN A 421 -8.69 1.46 -9.80
N GLY A 422 -9.74 1.19 -10.57
CA GLY A 422 -9.80 0.03 -11.45
C GLY A 422 -10.48 0.34 -12.78
N THR A 423 -10.20 -0.50 -13.76
CA THR A 423 -10.95 -0.51 -15.02
C THR A 423 -12.13 -1.45 -14.85
N ILE A 424 -13.33 -1.02 -15.24
CA ILE A 424 -14.58 -1.78 -15.14
C ILE A 424 -15.20 -1.94 -16.51
N LYS A 425 -15.62 -3.16 -16.83
CA LYS A 425 -16.30 -3.41 -18.12
C LYS A 425 -17.77 -3.09 -17.97
N VAL A 426 -18.17 -1.99 -18.60
CA VAL A 426 -19.57 -1.59 -18.71
C VAL A 426 -20.04 -1.89 -20.13
N ARG A 427 -21.31 -2.28 -20.31
CA ARG A 427 -21.83 -2.57 -21.65
C ARG A 427 -21.68 -1.34 -22.55
N GLY A 428 -20.88 -1.49 -23.61
CA GLY A 428 -20.58 -0.42 -24.55
C GLY A 428 -19.35 0.43 -24.21
N ASN A 429 -18.75 0.25 -23.03
CA ASN A 429 -17.47 0.85 -22.65
C ASN A 429 -16.62 -0.16 -21.86
N PRO A 430 -15.73 -0.92 -22.53
CA PRO A 430 -14.87 -1.90 -21.86
C PRO A 430 -13.77 -1.25 -21.00
N GLU A 431 -13.59 0.06 -21.09
CA GLU A 431 -12.52 0.83 -20.44
C GLU A 431 -13.09 1.89 -19.48
N SER A 432 -14.27 1.66 -18.93
CA SER A 432 -14.86 2.59 -17.97
C SER A 432 -14.02 2.59 -16.70
N ARG A 433 -13.51 3.75 -16.28
CA ARG A 433 -12.84 3.88 -14.99
C ARG A 433 -13.83 3.78 -13.83
N GLU A 434 -13.35 3.21 -12.73
CA GLU A 434 -13.97 3.25 -11.42
C GLU A 434 -12.94 3.69 -10.39
N GLN A 435 -13.39 4.53 -9.46
CA GLN A 435 -12.64 4.91 -8.29
C GLN A 435 -13.48 4.61 -7.04
N GLN A 436 -12.96 3.80 -6.12
CA GLN A 436 -13.56 3.55 -4.82
C GLN A 436 -12.75 4.28 -3.75
N VAL A 437 -13.40 5.09 -2.92
CA VAL A 437 -12.71 5.82 -1.84
C VAL A 437 -13.40 5.51 -0.52
N LEU A 438 -12.64 5.01 0.45
CA LEU A 438 -13.14 4.66 1.78
C LEU A 438 -12.74 5.73 2.80
N PHE A 439 -13.74 6.23 3.53
CA PHE A 439 -13.58 7.25 4.56
C PHE A 439 -14.01 6.73 5.93
N ARG A 440 -13.42 7.32 6.99
CA ARG A 440 -13.83 7.11 8.39
C ARG A 440 -13.86 8.43 9.16
N PRO A 441 -14.83 8.63 10.08
CA PRO A 441 -14.88 9.82 10.91
C PRO A 441 -13.83 9.77 12.04
N GLY A 442 -13.42 10.95 12.53
CA GLY A 442 -12.71 11.11 13.80
C GLY A 442 -11.19 11.13 13.74
N ALA A 443 -10.59 11.15 12.54
CA ALA A 443 -9.13 11.22 12.39
C ALA A 443 -8.62 12.65 12.10
N SER A 444 -9.36 13.43 11.32
CA SER A 444 -8.98 14.79 10.96
C SER A 444 -9.69 15.81 11.85
N GLY A 445 -9.04 16.95 12.09
CA GLY A 445 -9.67 18.07 12.79
C GLY A 445 -10.82 18.65 11.97
N HIS A 446 -12.00 18.86 12.57
CA HIS A 446 -13.13 19.46 11.86
C HIS A 446 -12.74 20.84 11.29
N GLY A 447 -12.97 21.03 9.99
CA GLY A 447 -12.63 22.27 9.27
C GLY A 447 -11.18 22.35 8.81
N VAL A 448 -10.37 21.30 9.03
CA VAL A 448 -8.98 21.24 8.58
C VAL A 448 -8.86 20.28 7.41
N VAL A 449 -8.41 20.80 6.26
CA VAL A 449 -8.00 19.95 5.14
C VAL A 449 -6.53 19.63 5.29
N GLU A 450 -6.24 18.43 5.77
CA GLU A 450 -4.87 17.90 5.80
C GLU A 450 -4.24 17.95 4.40
N PRO A 451 -2.96 18.34 4.25
CA PRO A 451 -2.36 18.44 2.93
C PRO A 451 -2.26 17.07 2.24
N HIS A 452 -2.70 17.00 0.99
CA HIS A 452 -2.63 15.82 0.13
C HIS A 452 -2.03 16.17 -1.24
N ILE A 453 -1.20 15.27 -1.77
CA ILE A 453 -0.72 15.34 -3.16
C ILE A 453 -1.13 14.06 -3.87
N PHE A 454 -1.91 14.23 -4.93
CA PHE A 454 -2.35 13.19 -5.84
C PHE A 454 -1.46 13.23 -7.08
N PHE A 455 -0.88 12.09 -7.43
CA PHE A 455 -0.16 11.89 -8.68
C PHE A 455 -0.95 10.93 -9.55
N GLU A 456 -0.95 11.17 -10.85
CA GLU A 456 -1.39 10.22 -11.86
C GLU A 456 -0.26 10.07 -12.88
N LEU A 457 0.26 8.85 -13.03
CA LEU A 457 1.35 8.49 -13.93
C LEU A 457 0.75 7.74 -15.12
N TYR A 458 0.81 8.32 -16.31
CA TYR A 458 0.38 7.65 -17.53
C TYR A 458 1.60 7.22 -18.36
N THR A 459 1.75 5.91 -18.57
CA THR A 459 2.93 5.34 -19.23
C THR A 459 3.05 5.75 -20.70
N GLY A 460 1.93 6.07 -21.35
CA GLY A 460 1.89 6.37 -22.77
C GLY A 460 1.41 5.19 -23.63
N GLU A 461 1.51 5.38 -24.94
CA GLU A 461 0.99 4.49 -25.97
C GLU A 461 2.14 3.92 -26.80
N GLY A 462 2.20 2.59 -26.97
CA GLY A 462 3.23 1.92 -27.76
C GLY A 462 2.77 1.52 -29.16
N LEU A 463 3.69 0.92 -29.94
CA LEU A 463 3.39 0.31 -31.23
C LEU A 463 3.09 -1.19 -31.05
N ASP A 464 1.94 -1.65 -31.57
CA ASP A 464 1.48 -3.05 -31.48
C ASP A 464 2.56 -4.06 -31.90
N ASN A 465 3.26 -3.79 -33.02
CA ASN A 465 4.30 -4.67 -33.54
C ASN A 465 5.56 -4.74 -32.66
N LEU A 466 5.75 -3.80 -31.73
CA LEU A 466 6.84 -3.82 -30.75
C LEU A 466 6.44 -4.53 -29.46
N TYR A 467 5.15 -4.48 -29.06
CA TYR A 467 4.64 -5.30 -27.95
C TYR A 467 4.76 -6.81 -28.25
N GLU A 468 4.67 -7.22 -29.52
CA GLU A 468 4.88 -8.62 -29.93
C GLU A 468 6.36 -9.08 -29.83
N ASN A 469 7.31 -8.17 -29.57
CA ASN A 469 8.73 -8.48 -29.52
C ASN A 469 9.33 -8.30 -28.11
N GLU A 470 9.50 -9.42 -27.41
CA GLU A 470 10.06 -9.47 -26.03
C GLU A 470 11.50 -8.95 -25.89
N HIS A 471 12.23 -8.77 -26.99
CA HIS A 471 13.60 -8.27 -26.96
C HIS A 471 13.74 -6.81 -27.36
N LYS A 472 12.66 -6.18 -27.85
CA LYS A 472 12.69 -4.78 -28.27
C LYS A 472 12.10 -3.89 -27.19
N THR A 473 12.90 -2.91 -26.78
CA THR A 473 12.44 -1.85 -25.89
C THR A 473 11.90 -0.70 -26.74
N GLN A 474 10.75 -0.16 -26.35
CA GLN A 474 10.13 0.98 -27.02
C GLN A 474 9.96 2.17 -26.08
N VAL A 475 10.10 3.36 -26.64
CA VAL A 475 9.71 4.61 -26.04
C VAL A 475 8.25 4.85 -26.40
N LEU A 476 7.42 5.09 -25.40
CA LEU A 476 5.98 5.28 -25.56
C LEU A 476 5.64 6.73 -25.95
N ALA A 477 4.58 6.93 -26.75
CA ALA A 477 4.03 8.25 -27.06
C ALA A 477 3.16 8.77 -25.91
N ASN A 478 2.90 10.09 -25.90
CA ASN A 478 1.89 10.72 -25.03
C ASN A 478 2.07 10.49 -23.52
N GLN A 479 3.28 10.17 -23.08
CA GLN A 479 3.57 9.95 -21.66
C GLN A 479 3.40 11.24 -20.87
N HIS A 480 2.72 11.16 -19.73
CA HIS A 480 2.54 12.33 -18.89
C HIS A 480 2.37 11.95 -17.43
N MET A 481 2.57 12.95 -16.57
CA MET A 481 2.27 12.89 -15.16
C MET A 481 1.40 14.09 -14.82
N SER A 482 0.31 13.83 -14.10
CA SER A 482 -0.59 14.87 -13.59
C SER A 482 -0.48 14.93 -12.07
N ILE A 483 -0.51 16.15 -11.51
CA ILE A 483 -0.44 16.39 -10.07
C ILE A 483 -1.58 17.29 -9.65
N ARG A 484 -2.25 16.93 -8.57
CA ARG A 484 -3.20 17.80 -7.87
C ARG A 484 -2.89 17.85 -6.38
N CYS A 485 -3.04 19.02 -5.80
CA CYS A 485 -2.78 19.27 -4.38
C CYS A 485 -4.04 19.74 -3.67
N GLU A 486 -4.25 19.27 -2.44
CA GLU A 486 -5.24 19.80 -1.50
C GLU A 486 -4.51 20.28 -0.24
N GLY A 487 -4.89 21.43 0.31
CA GLY A 487 -4.17 22.05 1.45
C GLY A 487 -2.79 22.64 1.08
N GLU A 488 -1.96 22.89 2.09
CA GLU A 488 -0.65 23.54 1.93
C GLU A 488 0.43 22.57 1.41
N CYS A 489 0.63 22.54 0.09
CA CYS A 489 1.57 21.65 -0.59
C CYS A 489 2.70 22.36 -1.34
N ALA A 490 2.76 23.70 -1.30
CA ALA A 490 3.57 24.50 -2.22
C ALA A 490 5.08 24.19 -2.12
N GLU A 491 5.61 24.01 -0.91
CA GLU A 491 7.02 23.68 -0.72
C GLU A 491 7.38 22.28 -1.26
N ALA A 492 6.54 21.29 -0.94
CA ALA A 492 6.72 19.91 -1.40
C ALA A 492 6.66 19.84 -2.93
N LEU A 493 5.68 20.51 -3.54
CA LEU A 493 5.53 20.58 -4.98
C LEU A 493 6.73 21.25 -5.66
N ALA A 494 7.25 22.36 -5.11
CA ALA A 494 8.43 23.03 -5.66
C ALA A 494 9.70 22.15 -5.60
N GLN A 495 9.84 21.33 -4.57
CA GLN A 495 10.94 20.35 -4.48
C GLN A 495 10.73 19.18 -5.44
N PHE A 496 9.49 18.69 -5.57
CA PHE A 496 9.14 17.64 -6.50
C PHE A 496 9.32 18.08 -7.97
N GLU A 497 8.96 19.31 -8.34
CA GLU A 497 9.18 19.84 -9.69
C GLU A 497 10.65 19.77 -10.12
N ARG A 498 11.59 20.00 -9.18
CA ARG A 498 13.02 19.85 -9.45
C ARG A 498 13.40 18.38 -9.66
N PHE A 499 12.90 17.49 -8.80
CA PHE A 499 13.10 16.06 -8.94
C PHE A 499 12.56 15.54 -10.28
N ALA A 500 11.32 15.90 -10.64
CA ALA A 500 10.69 15.48 -11.88
C ALA A 500 11.48 15.95 -13.11
N GLY A 501 11.93 17.21 -13.13
CA GLY A 501 12.74 17.73 -14.23
C GLY A 501 14.13 17.08 -14.35
N GLU A 502 14.78 16.78 -13.22
CA GLU A 502 16.13 16.21 -13.20
C GLU A 502 16.14 14.70 -13.49
N PHE A 503 15.21 13.95 -12.91
CA PHE A 503 15.21 12.49 -12.91
C PHE A 503 14.18 11.87 -13.85
N LEU A 504 13.01 12.49 -14.05
CA LEU A 504 11.95 11.95 -14.94
C LEU A 504 11.98 12.59 -16.33
N GLY A 505 12.88 13.55 -16.58
CA GLY A 505 12.85 14.35 -17.80
C GLY A 505 11.59 15.17 -17.95
N ALA A 506 10.87 15.42 -16.86
CA ALA A 506 9.56 16.02 -16.90
C ALA A 506 9.65 17.49 -17.32
N ALA A 507 8.78 17.91 -18.25
CA ALA A 507 8.58 19.29 -18.63
C ALA A 507 7.14 19.69 -18.35
N LYS A 508 6.96 20.80 -17.63
CA LYS A 508 5.63 21.34 -17.31
C LYS A 508 4.93 21.74 -18.61
N ASP A 509 3.76 21.16 -18.87
CA ASP A 509 2.97 21.37 -20.08
C ASP A 509 1.89 22.43 -19.82
N LYS A 510 0.90 22.08 -19.00
CA LYS A 510 -0.23 22.95 -18.69
C LYS A 510 -0.65 22.91 -17.23
N VAL A 511 -1.36 23.94 -16.81
CA VAL A 511 -2.05 24.02 -15.52
C VAL A 511 -3.51 24.33 -15.80
N GLU A 512 -4.41 23.39 -15.49
CA GLU A 512 -5.83 23.47 -15.79
C GLU A 512 -6.64 22.94 -14.62
N ASN A 513 -7.59 23.73 -14.10
CA ASN A 513 -8.44 23.35 -12.97
C ASN A 513 -7.69 22.85 -11.73
N GLY A 514 -6.52 23.43 -11.44
CA GLY A 514 -5.66 23.04 -10.32
C GLY A 514 -4.83 21.77 -10.56
N VAL A 515 -4.96 21.13 -11.72
CA VAL A 515 -4.12 20.02 -12.15
C VAL A 515 -2.90 20.57 -12.89
N ILE A 516 -1.72 20.11 -12.49
CA ILE A 516 -0.47 20.42 -13.17
C ILE A 516 -0.05 19.19 -13.95
N THR A 517 0.05 19.33 -15.28
CA THR A 517 0.47 18.24 -16.16
C THR A 517 1.91 18.46 -16.61
N TYR A 518 2.70 17.40 -16.57
CA TYR A 518 4.06 17.34 -17.08
C TYR A 518 4.13 16.29 -18.19
N THR A 519 4.72 16.62 -19.33
CA THR A 519 5.16 15.59 -20.28
C THR A 519 6.41 14.92 -19.75
N THR A 520 6.55 13.61 -19.96
CA THR A 520 7.73 12.85 -19.59
C THR A 520 8.14 11.93 -20.75
N ASP A 521 9.30 11.32 -20.63
CA ASP A 521 9.85 10.34 -21.56
C ASP A 521 10.54 9.19 -20.81
N CYS A 522 10.22 9.00 -19.53
CA CYS A 522 10.90 8.02 -18.69
C CYS A 522 10.28 6.61 -18.74
N PHE A 523 9.03 6.50 -19.19
CA PHE A 523 8.33 5.22 -19.24
C PHE A 523 8.69 4.47 -20.53
N LEU A 524 9.03 3.20 -20.35
CA LEU A 524 9.46 2.28 -21.39
C LEU A 524 8.65 0.99 -21.28
N SER A 525 8.43 0.33 -22.40
CA SER A 525 7.91 -1.04 -22.43
C SER A 525 8.78 -1.97 -23.26
N ARG A 526 8.67 -3.27 -23.00
CA ARG A 526 9.39 -4.35 -23.67
C ARG A 526 8.49 -5.56 -23.69
N GLY A 527 8.28 -6.15 -24.87
CA GLY A 527 7.29 -7.20 -25.01
C GLY A 527 5.88 -6.76 -24.60
N MET A 528 5.01 -7.73 -24.33
CA MET A 528 3.58 -7.49 -24.13
C MET A 528 3.24 -6.94 -22.75
N TYR A 529 4.05 -7.28 -21.74
CA TYR A 529 3.70 -7.04 -20.34
C TYR A 529 4.75 -6.23 -19.57
N ASP A 530 6.00 -6.21 -20.01
CA ASP A 530 7.08 -5.60 -19.22
C ASP A 530 7.14 -4.10 -19.46
N ASN A 531 7.23 -3.36 -18.36
CA ASN A 531 7.40 -1.92 -18.35
C ASN A 531 8.16 -1.51 -17.10
N ASN A 532 8.71 -0.28 -17.09
CA ASN A 532 9.49 0.23 -15.96
C ASN A 532 8.69 1.12 -14.99
N LEU A 533 7.36 1.07 -15.03
CA LEU A 533 6.49 1.92 -14.19
C LEU A 533 6.74 1.66 -12.70
N GLY A 534 6.84 0.39 -12.29
CA GLY A 534 7.10 0.01 -10.89
C GLY A 534 8.40 0.61 -10.35
N CYS A 535 9.46 0.63 -11.15
CA CYS A 535 10.74 1.24 -10.81
C CYS A 535 10.58 2.74 -10.52
N TRP A 536 9.93 3.49 -11.41
CA TRP A 536 9.71 4.93 -11.22
C TRP A 536 8.78 5.26 -10.05
N THR A 537 7.76 4.43 -9.84
CA THR A 537 6.83 4.57 -8.71
C THR A 537 7.54 4.44 -7.37
N MET A 538 8.44 3.46 -7.21
CA MET A 538 9.24 3.33 -5.98
C MET A 538 10.12 4.55 -5.73
N ARG A 539 10.67 5.15 -6.79
CA ARG A 539 11.57 6.29 -6.67
C ARG A 539 10.83 7.60 -6.36
N ILE A 540 9.61 7.75 -6.87
CA ILE A 540 8.70 8.81 -6.42
C ILE A 540 8.34 8.60 -4.95
N CYS A 541 8.02 7.37 -4.52
CA CYS A 541 7.69 7.07 -3.13
C CYS A 541 8.87 7.38 -2.19
N ASP A 542 10.06 6.89 -2.52
CA ASP A 542 11.30 7.18 -1.80
C ASP A 542 11.51 8.69 -1.65
N PHE A 543 11.41 9.45 -2.74
CA PHE A 543 11.60 10.90 -2.69
C PHE A 543 10.53 11.60 -1.82
N MET A 544 9.25 11.31 -2.05
CA MET A 544 8.16 11.95 -1.30
C MET A 544 8.24 11.65 0.19
N VAL A 545 8.55 10.41 0.56
CA VAL A 545 8.55 9.98 1.96
C VAL A 545 9.85 10.37 2.66
N ASP A 546 11.01 10.09 2.08
CA ASP A 546 12.28 10.37 2.75
C ASP A 546 12.68 11.84 2.70
N ARG A 547 12.54 12.45 1.51
CA ARG A 547 13.06 13.79 1.31
C ARG A 547 12.07 14.83 1.81
N LEU A 548 10.80 14.61 1.56
CA LEU A 548 9.75 15.57 1.89
C LEU A 548 9.04 15.25 3.21
N GLY A 549 9.13 14.02 3.71
CA GLY A 549 8.49 13.62 4.97
C GLY A 549 6.99 13.35 4.83
N TRP A 550 6.52 12.99 3.64
CA TRP A 550 5.11 12.70 3.39
C TRP A 550 4.80 11.21 3.60
N SER A 551 3.59 10.91 4.07
CA SER A 551 3.11 9.54 4.17
C SER A 551 2.50 9.06 2.87
N PHE A 552 2.99 7.93 2.38
CA PHE A 552 2.38 7.19 1.29
C PHE A 552 1.09 6.50 1.76
N VAL A 553 -0.04 6.86 1.15
CA VAL A 553 -1.37 6.34 1.51
C VAL A 553 -1.86 5.31 0.51
N VAL A 554 -1.75 5.61 -0.79
CA VAL A 554 -2.40 4.84 -1.86
C VAL A 554 -1.48 4.66 -3.04
N CYS A 555 -1.60 3.49 -3.69
CA CYS A 555 -1.08 3.25 -5.02
C CYS A 555 -1.98 2.27 -5.78
N ASN A 556 -2.59 2.76 -6.85
CA ASN A 556 -3.50 1.98 -7.68
C ASN A 556 -3.06 2.01 -9.12
N VAL A 557 -3.32 0.93 -9.84
CA VAL A 557 -3.01 0.79 -11.27
C VAL A 557 -4.29 0.48 -12.01
N CYS A 558 -4.57 1.29 -13.02
CA CYS A 558 -5.55 1.00 -14.05
C CYS A 558 -4.82 0.54 -15.31
N ASN A 559 -5.25 -0.61 -15.80
CA ASN A 559 -4.78 -1.17 -17.06
C ASN A 559 -5.87 -0.93 -18.13
N PHE A 560 -5.48 -0.35 -19.25
CA PHE A 560 -6.34 -0.12 -20.42
C PHE A 560 -5.71 -0.74 -21.67
N GLY A 561 -6.52 -0.83 -22.72
CA GLY A 561 -6.10 -1.40 -23.99
C GLY A 561 -5.96 -2.93 -23.97
N PRO A 562 -5.63 -3.51 -25.13
CA PRO A 562 -5.27 -4.92 -25.23
C PRO A 562 -4.11 -5.22 -24.28
N ALA A 563 -4.21 -6.28 -23.48
CA ALA A 563 -3.12 -6.73 -22.61
C ALA A 563 -2.53 -5.65 -21.67
N GLY A 564 -3.27 -4.56 -21.36
CA GLY A 564 -2.81 -3.54 -20.42
C GLY A 564 -1.68 -2.68 -20.98
N HIS A 565 -1.66 -2.51 -22.30
CA HIS A 565 -0.66 -1.71 -23.01
C HIS A 565 -0.61 -0.25 -22.54
N PHE A 566 -1.74 0.29 -22.08
CA PHE A 566 -1.79 1.62 -21.48
C PHE A 566 -1.97 1.45 -19.98
N ARG A 567 -1.04 1.99 -19.20
CA ARG A 567 -1.09 1.93 -17.75
C ARG A 567 -1.21 3.32 -17.19
N GLU A 568 -2.10 3.45 -16.22
CA GLU A 568 -2.23 4.62 -15.38
C GLU A 568 -2.02 4.20 -13.94
N GLN A 569 -1.18 4.91 -13.21
CA GLN A 569 -0.95 4.65 -11.80
C GLN A 569 -1.20 5.90 -10.97
N GLN A 570 -2.14 5.80 -10.04
CA GLN A 570 -2.46 6.88 -9.10
C GLN A 570 -1.70 6.66 -7.80
N LEU A 571 -0.97 7.67 -7.35
CA LEU A 571 -0.30 7.69 -6.04
C LEU A 571 -0.91 8.79 -5.19
N VAL A 572 -1.16 8.52 -3.90
CA VAL A 572 -1.62 9.56 -2.98
C VAL A 572 -0.71 9.64 -1.77
N PHE A 573 -0.25 10.85 -1.50
CA PHE A 573 0.57 11.19 -0.35
C PHE A 573 -0.19 12.14 0.57
N ARG A 574 -0.07 11.94 1.88
CA ARG A 574 -0.65 12.78 2.92
C ARG A 574 0.48 13.35 3.77
N PHE A 575 0.36 14.62 4.15
CA PHE A 575 1.26 15.22 5.12
C PHE A 575 0.72 15.01 6.53
N ASP A 576 1.40 14.17 7.30
CA ASP A 576 1.07 13.80 8.68
C ASP A 576 1.91 14.55 9.74
N GLY A 577 2.55 15.66 9.35
CA GLY A 577 3.27 16.56 10.27
C GLY A 577 4.77 16.67 10.00
N GLU A 578 5.47 17.41 10.86
CA GLU A 578 6.90 17.68 10.68
C GLU A 578 7.74 16.40 10.64
N ARG A 579 8.72 16.39 9.71
CA ARG A 579 9.57 15.26 9.30
C ARG A 579 9.84 14.24 10.40
N ARG A 580 9.50 12.97 10.12
CA ARG A 580 10.07 11.81 10.81
C ARG A 580 11.59 11.83 10.57
N GLU A 581 12.38 12.26 11.56
CA GLU A 581 13.84 12.11 11.46
C GLU A 581 14.18 10.62 11.50
N ILE A 582 14.38 10.02 10.33
CA ILE A 582 14.89 8.66 10.26
C ILE A 582 16.39 8.70 10.61
N PRO A 583 16.84 7.92 11.60
CA PRO A 583 18.26 7.81 11.91
C PRO A 583 19.02 7.37 10.66
N PRO A 584 20.20 7.92 10.38
CA PRO A 584 21.02 7.45 9.26
C PRO A 584 21.35 5.96 9.44
N VAL A 585 21.02 5.14 8.43
CA VAL A 585 21.47 3.74 8.35
C VAL A 585 22.99 3.77 8.13
N ARG A 586 23.77 3.24 9.07
CA ARG A 586 25.22 3.16 8.91
C ARG A 586 25.54 1.92 8.06
N SER A 587 26.27 2.12 6.95
CA SER A 587 26.78 1.07 6.06
C SER A 587 27.63 0.01 6.75
N ALA A 588 28.09 0.26 7.98
CA ALA A 588 28.94 -0.64 8.77
C ALA A 588 28.18 -1.63 9.67
N ASN A 589 26.84 -1.66 9.68
CA ASN A 589 26.09 -2.50 10.64
C ASN A 589 26.30 -4.02 10.47
N ASN A 590 26.90 -4.49 9.37
CA ASN A 590 27.10 -5.92 9.09
C ASN A 590 28.57 -6.38 9.20
N ALA A 591 29.55 -5.47 9.23
CA ALA A 591 30.96 -5.85 9.37
C ALA A 591 31.37 -5.80 10.84
N LEU A 592 31.22 -6.93 11.54
CA LEU A 592 31.71 -7.11 12.89
C LEU A 592 33.25 -7.03 12.91
N ASP A 593 33.79 -6.08 13.64
CA ASP A 593 35.19 -6.16 14.07
C ASP A 593 35.30 -7.17 15.22
N TRP A 594 35.51 -8.43 14.84
CA TRP A 594 35.66 -9.57 15.75
C TRP A 594 36.71 -9.35 16.84
N THR A 595 37.68 -8.45 16.62
CA THR A 595 38.72 -8.15 17.61
C THR A 595 38.20 -7.37 18.81
N LEU A 596 37.02 -6.74 18.72
CA LEU A 596 36.40 -5.97 19.80
C LEU A 596 35.56 -6.82 20.77
N PHE A 597 35.27 -8.07 20.42
CA PHE A 597 34.38 -8.97 21.18
C PHE A 597 35.03 -10.09 22.02
N PRO A 598 36.36 -10.32 22.07
CA PRO A 598 36.92 -11.36 22.94
C PRO A 598 36.57 -11.12 24.41
N GLY A 599 35.92 -12.12 25.03
CA GLY A 599 35.56 -12.10 26.46
C GLY A 599 34.33 -11.26 26.82
N LEU A 600 33.44 -10.97 25.85
CA LEU A 600 32.13 -10.41 26.14
C LEU A 600 31.18 -11.50 26.63
N ASP A 601 30.75 -11.40 27.89
CA ASP A 601 29.70 -12.27 28.43
C ASP A 601 28.31 -11.74 28.03
N PHE A 602 27.57 -12.55 27.27
CA PHE A 602 26.19 -12.26 26.95
C PHE A 602 25.26 -12.58 28.13
N PRO A 603 24.16 -11.83 28.30
CA PRO A 603 23.18 -12.15 29.33
C PRO A 603 22.56 -13.53 29.12
N GLU A 604 22.40 -14.31 30.20
CA GLU A 604 21.88 -15.69 30.13
C GLU A 604 20.48 -15.82 29.54
N TYR A 605 19.69 -14.72 29.57
CA TYR A 605 18.34 -14.69 29.02
C TYR A 605 18.31 -14.42 27.51
N TRP A 606 19.46 -14.19 26.86
CA TRP A 606 19.51 -14.07 25.41
C TRP A 606 19.34 -15.44 24.75
N THR A 607 18.52 -15.51 23.71
CA THR A 607 18.11 -16.77 23.08
C THR A 607 18.59 -16.92 21.64
N THR A 608 19.02 -15.83 21.00
CA THR A 608 19.36 -15.85 19.58
C THR A 608 20.75 -16.44 19.37
N LYS A 609 20.79 -17.68 18.89
CA LYS A 609 22.06 -18.39 18.61
C LYS A 609 22.99 -17.60 17.70
N ASP A 610 22.46 -16.95 16.67
CA ASP A 610 23.29 -16.18 15.73
C ASP A 610 23.91 -14.93 16.36
N VAL A 611 23.23 -14.27 17.31
CA VAL A 611 23.81 -13.17 18.08
C VAL A 611 24.83 -13.72 19.09
N LEU A 612 24.49 -14.81 19.80
CA LEU A 612 25.38 -15.43 20.78
C LEU A 612 26.68 -15.99 20.17
N CYS A 613 26.60 -16.56 18.97
CA CYS A 613 27.78 -16.98 18.20
C CYS A 613 28.32 -15.89 17.27
N MET A 614 27.79 -14.67 17.40
CA MET A 614 28.23 -13.46 16.71
C MET A 614 28.15 -13.51 15.18
N LYS A 615 27.39 -14.45 14.61
CA LYS A 615 27.02 -14.43 13.17
C LYS A 615 26.14 -13.23 12.81
N LYS A 616 25.40 -12.69 13.78
CA LYS A 616 24.64 -11.44 13.69
C LYS A 616 25.05 -10.48 14.82
N THR A 617 24.98 -9.18 14.54
CA THR A 617 25.23 -8.12 15.55
C THR A 617 24.03 -7.86 16.46
N HIS A 618 22.83 -8.11 15.94
CA HIS A 618 21.57 -7.74 16.56
C HIS A 618 20.45 -8.65 16.06
N GLU A 619 19.52 -8.98 16.96
CA GLU A 619 18.22 -9.57 16.64
C GLU A 619 17.16 -9.02 17.59
N THR A 620 15.93 -8.88 17.12
CA THR A 620 14.78 -8.54 17.98
C THR A 620 13.93 -9.78 18.19
N VAL A 621 13.66 -10.11 19.45
CA VAL A 621 12.99 -11.35 19.86
C VAL A 621 11.68 -10.99 20.55
N SER A 622 10.57 -11.60 20.16
CA SER A 622 9.31 -11.46 20.89
C SER A 622 9.47 -11.96 22.33
N CYS A 623 9.04 -11.16 23.29
CA CYS A 623 9.08 -11.50 24.70
C CYS A 623 8.12 -12.66 25.02
N GLY A 624 8.49 -13.48 26.01
CA GLY A 624 7.60 -14.52 26.54
C GLY A 624 6.38 -13.93 27.25
N GLN A 625 5.33 -14.75 27.46
CA GLN A 625 4.11 -14.31 28.15
C GLN A 625 4.38 -13.83 29.59
N ASP A 626 5.37 -14.42 30.26
CA ASP A 626 5.84 -14.02 31.58
C ASP A 626 6.52 -12.64 31.57
N GLU A 627 7.36 -12.35 30.57
CA GLU A 627 7.94 -11.02 30.35
C GLU A 627 6.86 -9.97 30.05
N VAL A 628 5.87 -10.31 29.21
CA VAL A 628 4.74 -9.43 28.88
C VAL A 628 3.91 -9.12 30.13
N GLN A 629 3.59 -10.13 30.95
CA GLN A 629 2.86 -9.92 32.21
C GLN A 629 3.65 -9.07 33.20
N ALA A 630 4.96 -9.27 33.31
CA ALA A 630 5.83 -8.46 34.15
C ALA A 630 5.91 -7.00 33.67
N LEU A 631 5.95 -6.77 32.35
CA LEU A 631 5.83 -5.43 31.77
C LEU A 631 4.47 -4.81 32.05
N GLN A 632 3.37 -5.55 31.89
CA GLN A 632 2.03 -5.06 32.20
C GLN A 632 1.93 -4.64 33.67
N SER A 633 2.45 -5.46 34.59
CA SER A 633 2.49 -5.12 36.01
C SER A 633 3.32 -3.86 36.29
N MET A 634 4.48 -3.72 35.63
CA MET A 634 5.29 -2.50 35.70
C MET A 634 4.52 -1.27 35.18
N PHE A 635 3.81 -1.42 34.06
CA PHE A 635 3.00 -0.35 33.48
C PHE A 635 1.87 0.05 34.43
N ASP A 636 1.11 -0.91 34.95
CA ASP A 636 0.01 -0.65 35.89
C ASP A 636 0.49 0.02 37.17
N HIS A 637 1.62 -0.44 37.71
CA HIS A 637 2.18 0.10 38.95
C HIS A 637 2.71 1.53 38.79
N THR A 638 3.29 1.83 37.63
CA THR A 638 3.96 3.12 37.38
C THR A 638 3.13 4.09 36.56
N PHE A 639 1.95 3.69 36.08
CA PHE A 639 1.02 4.57 35.41
C PHE A 639 0.43 5.58 36.42
N LYS A 640 0.47 6.85 36.06
CA LYS A 640 -0.19 7.92 36.81
C LYS A 640 -1.08 8.71 35.90
N ARG A 641 -2.34 8.84 36.29
CA ARG A 641 -3.34 9.67 35.62
C ARG A 641 -3.14 11.15 35.98
N ILE A 642 -1.96 11.68 35.67
CA ILE A 642 -1.55 13.05 35.93
C ILE A 642 -1.10 13.63 34.60
N LEU A 643 -1.85 14.60 34.11
CA LEU A 643 -1.53 15.33 32.89
C LEU A 643 -0.42 16.34 33.19
N THR A 644 0.68 16.30 32.45
CA THR A 644 1.73 17.32 32.59
C THR A 644 1.58 18.43 31.53
N ARG A 645 2.41 19.48 31.65
CA ARG A 645 2.44 20.59 30.68
C ARG A 645 2.79 20.12 29.26
N ASP A 646 3.45 18.98 29.11
CA ASP A 646 3.94 18.51 27.82
C ASP A 646 2.83 17.87 26.96
N ARG A 647 1.68 17.54 27.56
CA ARG A 647 0.49 17.01 26.86
C ARG A 647 -0.46 18.11 26.35
N VAL A 648 -0.10 19.40 26.47
CA VAL A 648 -1.02 20.54 26.19
C VAL A 648 -0.42 21.54 25.20
N TYR A 649 -1.04 21.68 24.00
CA TYR A 649 -1.49 22.95 23.40
C TYR A 649 -2.18 22.77 22.03
N GLU A 650 -1.84 21.76 21.22
CA GLU A 650 -2.39 21.66 19.84
C GLU A 650 -3.79 21.01 19.74
N TYR A 651 -4.09 19.97 20.54
CA TYR A 651 -5.36 19.22 20.43
C TYR A 651 -6.51 19.76 21.30
N GLN A 652 -6.21 20.65 22.26
CA GLN A 652 -7.19 21.11 23.25
C GLN A 652 -8.10 22.26 22.78
N LEU A 653 -7.97 22.73 21.53
CA LEU A 653 -8.88 23.73 20.98
C LEU A 653 -10.25 23.17 20.58
N GLY A 654 -10.50 21.86 20.68
CA GLY A 654 -11.80 21.26 20.34
C GLY A 654 -12.21 20.00 21.10
N HIS A 655 -11.27 19.21 21.62
CA HIS A 655 -11.58 17.95 22.29
C HIS A 655 -10.83 17.84 23.62
N ALA A 656 -11.57 17.61 24.71
CA ALA A 656 -11.00 17.29 26.01
C ALA A 656 -10.41 15.88 25.95
N GLU A 657 -9.23 15.73 25.36
CA GLU A 657 -8.53 14.46 25.34
C GLU A 657 -8.14 14.09 26.78
N GLU A 658 -8.92 13.19 27.36
CA GLU A 658 -8.77 12.73 28.74
C GLU A 658 -7.61 11.73 28.79
N MET A 659 -6.70 11.86 29.77
CA MET A 659 -5.66 10.84 29.97
C MET A 659 -6.29 9.46 30.18
N PRO A 660 -5.74 8.41 29.54
CA PRO A 660 -6.27 7.07 29.68
C PRO A 660 -6.28 6.63 31.15
N TYR A 661 -7.12 5.65 31.47
CA TYR A 661 -7.21 5.08 32.81
C TYR A 661 -6.06 4.11 33.12
N ARG A 662 -5.48 3.52 32.06
CA ARG A 662 -4.46 2.47 32.10
C ARG A 662 -3.80 2.37 30.72
N LEU A 663 -2.57 1.87 30.68
CA LEU A 663 -1.93 1.43 29.45
C LEU A 663 -1.89 -0.10 29.43
N GLU A 664 -2.27 -0.68 28.29
CA GLU A 664 -2.21 -2.12 28.06
C GLU A 664 -0.98 -2.46 27.22
N VAL A 665 -0.19 -3.43 27.70
CA VAL A 665 0.97 -3.96 26.99
C VAL A 665 0.46 -4.99 25.99
N MET A 666 0.31 -4.56 24.74
CA MET A 666 -0.16 -5.43 23.67
C MET A 666 0.91 -6.40 23.18
N SER A 667 2.13 -5.89 23.02
CA SER A 667 3.28 -6.63 22.50
C SER A 667 4.55 -6.14 23.16
N ALA A 668 5.50 -7.04 23.37
CA ALA A 668 6.81 -6.69 23.88
C ALA A 668 7.90 -7.44 23.12
N PHE A 669 8.99 -6.72 22.87
CA PHE A 669 10.13 -7.24 22.12
C PHE A 669 11.41 -6.91 22.88
N ARG A 670 12.34 -7.86 22.86
CA ARG A 670 13.66 -7.74 23.43
C ARG A 670 14.68 -7.58 22.32
N SER A 671 15.52 -6.55 22.41
CA SER A 671 16.68 -6.39 21.53
C SER A 671 17.88 -7.13 22.12
N GLU A 672 18.42 -8.08 21.36
CA GLU A 672 19.65 -8.79 21.65
C GLU A 672 20.74 -8.22 20.75
N HIS A 673 21.41 -7.15 21.21
CA HIS A 673 22.37 -6.39 20.42
C HIS A 673 23.79 -6.45 21.01
N ALA A 674 24.67 -7.24 20.40
CA ALA A 674 26.01 -7.50 20.92
C ALA A 674 26.87 -6.23 21.06
N GLU A 675 26.91 -5.37 20.03
CA GLU A 675 27.69 -4.12 20.07
C GLU A 675 27.16 -3.11 21.11
N LEU A 676 25.84 -2.95 21.24
CA LEU A 676 25.27 -2.07 22.27
C LEU A 676 25.53 -2.62 23.68
N HIS A 677 25.43 -3.94 23.86
CA HIS A 677 25.77 -4.60 25.12
C HIS A 677 27.25 -4.42 25.48
N ARG A 678 28.16 -4.58 24.52
CA ARG A 678 29.60 -4.30 24.72
C ARG A 678 29.83 -2.88 25.20
N ARG A 679 29.26 -1.88 24.51
CA ARG A 679 29.36 -0.46 24.87
C ARG A 679 28.78 -0.18 26.26
N PHE A 680 27.66 -0.81 26.58
CA PHE A 680 27.04 -0.71 27.90
C PHE A 680 27.97 -1.28 28.99
N GLU A 681 28.50 -2.48 28.80
CA GLU A 681 29.42 -3.13 29.74
C GLU A 681 30.72 -2.34 29.93
N GLU A 682 31.28 -1.77 28.86
CA GLU A 682 32.43 -0.86 28.93
C GLU A 682 32.13 0.41 29.73
N ARG A 683 30.97 1.03 29.48
CA ARG A 683 30.56 2.23 30.21
C ARG A 683 30.32 1.91 31.69
N ARG A 684 29.73 0.75 31.97
CA ARG A 684 29.44 0.23 33.31
C ARG A 684 30.72 -0.03 34.11
N LYS A 685 31.74 -0.65 33.51
CA LYS A 685 33.06 -0.86 34.14
C LYS A 685 33.74 0.46 34.54
N ASN A 686 33.53 1.51 33.75
CA ASN A 686 34.08 2.84 34.00
C ASN A 686 33.21 3.73 34.90
N TYR A 687 32.04 3.26 35.33
CA TYR A 687 31.14 4.03 36.19
C TYR A 687 31.68 4.03 37.62
N ALA A 688 32.20 5.19 38.06
CA ALA A 688 32.81 5.37 39.39
C ALA A 688 31.82 5.37 40.57
N GLY A 689 30.53 5.11 40.31
CA GLY A 689 29.48 5.00 41.32
C GLY A 689 28.64 6.27 41.49
N GLY A 690 27.70 6.15 42.43
CA GLY A 690 26.70 7.14 42.84
C GLY A 690 25.86 6.53 43.97
N THR A 691 24.98 7.30 44.61
CA THR A 691 24.04 6.71 45.58
C THR A 691 23.00 5.91 44.81
N PRO A 692 22.94 4.57 44.97
CA PRO A 692 21.97 3.76 44.23
C PRO A 692 20.55 4.21 44.60
N MET A 693 19.78 4.61 43.59
CA MET A 693 18.36 4.88 43.77
C MET A 693 17.57 3.67 43.27
N LYS A 694 16.62 3.22 44.08
CA LYS A 694 15.72 2.15 43.69
C LYS A 694 14.62 2.74 42.81
N ALA A 695 14.57 2.31 41.55
CA ALA A 695 13.56 2.79 40.61
C ALA A 695 12.17 2.24 40.95
N LYS A 696 11.11 3.05 40.81
CA LYS A 696 9.72 2.60 41.07
C LYS A 696 9.29 1.39 40.23
N THR A 697 9.86 1.25 39.03
CA THR A 697 9.63 0.09 38.15
C THR A 697 10.05 -1.24 38.79
N SER A 698 11.02 -1.22 39.72
CA SER A 698 11.46 -2.40 40.47
C SER A 698 10.54 -2.77 41.63
N GLU A 699 9.56 -1.93 41.95
CA GLU A 699 8.62 -2.11 43.06
C GLU A 699 7.29 -2.72 42.60
N ALA A 700 7.09 -2.85 41.29
CA ALA A 700 5.93 -3.49 40.71
C ALA A 700 5.83 -4.96 41.14
N PRO A 701 4.62 -5.49 41.41
CA PRO A 701 4.44 -6.90 41.69
C PRO A 701 4.86 -7.76 40.48
N ASP A 702 5.30 -8.99 40.71
CA ASP A 702 5.60 -9.97 39.65
C ASP A 702 6.62 -9.54 38.57
N VAL A 703 7.38 -8.47 38.83
CA VAL A 703 8.39 -7.94 37.90
C VAL A 703 9.74 -8.67 37.98
N SER A 704 9.83 -9.72 38.81
CA SER A 704 11.09 -10.41 39.13
C SER A 704 11.78 -11.01 37.91
N VAL A 705 11.03 -11.43 36.89
CA VAL A 705 11.59 -11.98 35.65
C VAL A 705 12.43 -10.95 34.89
N LEU A 706 12.10 -9.66 35.02
CA LEU A 706 12.84 -8.54 34.44
C LEU A 706 13.90 -8.02 35.40
N THR A 707 13.57 -7.81 36.68
CA THR A 707 14.50 -7.17 37.63
C THR A 707 15.65 -8.06 38.05
N ARG A 708 15.52 -9.40 37.98
CA ARG A 708 16.65 -10.32 38.20
C ARG A 708 17.80 -10.16 37.20
N ARG A 709 17.56 -9.45 36.09
CA ARG A 709 18.54 -9.16 35.04
C ARG A 709 19.42 -7.96 35.40
N LEU A 710 18.97 -7.13 36.34
CA LEU A 710 19.65 -5.90 36.74
C LEU A 710 20.77 -6.20 37.73
N LYS A 711 21.89 -5.53 37.54
CA LYS A 711 23.00 -5.47 38.50
C LYS A 711 22.83 -4.26 39.41
N SER A 712 23.61 -4.21 40.49
CA SER A 712 23.59 -3.08 41.42
C SER A 712 23.86 -1.76 40.69
N GLY A 713 22.96 -0.79 40.86
CA GLY A 713 23.04 0.53 40.21
C GLY A 713 22.34 0.63 38.85
N GLU A 714 21.74 -0.46 38.36
CA GLU A 714 20.94 -0.46 37.13
C GLU A 714 19.43 -0.31 37.43
N ALA A 715 18.69 0.20 36.46
CA ALA A 715 17.24 0.41 36.55
C ALA A 715 16.57 0.17 35.20
N LEU A 716 15.32 -0.29 35.23
CA LEU A 716 14.43 -0.29 34.06
C LEU A 716 13.67 1.05 34.06
N LEU A 717 13.76 1.80 32.97
CA LEU A 717 13.09 3.08 32.81
C LEU A 717 12.43 3.12 31.43
N ALA A 718 11.31 3.84 31.34
CA ALA A 718 10.57 4.02 30.10
C ALA A 718 11.14 5.21 29.30
N HIS A 719 11.18 5.06 27.98
CA HIS A 719 11.45 6.13 27.04
C HIS A 719 10.30 6.17 26.04
N GLY A 720 9.63 7.31 25.94
CA GLY A 720 8.56 7.52 24.98
C GLY A 720 9.11 8.13 23.70
N THR A 721 8.78 7.53 22.56
CA THR A 721 9.23 8.02 21.26
C THR A 721 8.31 7.48 20.16
N ASN A 722 8.38 8.02 18.95
CA ASN A 722 7.65 7.46 17.81
C ASN A 722 8.27 6.10 17.40
N PRO A 723 7.50 5.19 16.79
CA PRO A 723 7.97 3.88 16.38
C PRO A 723 9.26 3.89 15.52
N SER A 724 9.39 4.76 14.52
CA SER A 724 10.61 4.86 13.70
C SER A 724 11.86 5.15 14.55
N SER A 725 11.73 6.04 15.53
CA SER A 725 12.82 6.40 16.46
C SER A 725 13.13 5.26 17.42
N ALA A 726 12.13 4.50 17.87
CA ALA A 726 12.34 3.30 18.68
C ALA A 726 13.23 2.28 17.95
N MET A 727 12.99 2.00 16.66
CA MET A 727 13.90 1.12 15.88
C MET A 727 15.29 1.72 15.70
N GLY A 728 15.38 3.03 15.52
CA GLY A 728 16.65 3.74 15.52
C GLY A 728 17.47 3.45 16.78
N ILE A 729 16.82 3.53 17.93
CA ILE A 729 17.41 3.26 19.23
C ILE A 729 17.78 1.78 19.36
N LEU A 730 16.89 0.85 18.96
CA LEU A 730 17.19 -0.58 19.02
C LEU A 730 18.37 -0.96 18.10
N LYS A 731 18.53 -0.31 16.94
CA LYS A 731 19.60 -0.59 15.97
C LYS A 731 20.93 0.10 16.26
N THR A 732 20.89 1.33 16.79
CA THR A 732 22.09 2.19 16.89
C THR A 732 22.38 2.70 18.30
N GLY A 733 21.51 2.38 19.25
CA GLY A 733 21.52 2.94 20.59
C GLY A 733 20.96 4.36 20.63
N PHE A 734 20.94 4.95 21.82
CA PHE A 734 20.53 6.34 21.95
C PHE A 734 21.58 7.30 21.38
N VAL A 735 21.11 8.31 20.62
CA VAL A 735 21.96 9.36 20.05
C VAL A 735 21.56 10.72 20.62
N LEU A 736 22.50 11.40 21.30
CA LEU A 736 22.25 12.68 21.97
C LEU A 736 21.82 13.80 21.01
N ASN A 737 22.14 13.70 19.71
CA ASN A 737 21.76 14.72 18.73
C ASN A 737 20.24 14.80 18.51
N HIS A 738 19.46 13.81 18.94
CA HIS A 738 17.99 13.88 18.90
C HIS A 738 17.38 14.43 20.19
N ALA A 739 18.19 14.64 21.24
CA ALA A 739 17.72 15.19 22.51
C ALA A 739 17.21 16.63 22.34
N GLY A 740 15.99 16.89 22.79
CA GLY A 740 15.42 18.24 22.84
C GLY A 740 14.90 18.79 21.51
N LYS A 741 14.85 17.99 20.44
CA LYS A 741 14.32 18.43 19.14
C LYS A 741 12.79 18.56 19.13
N THR A 742 12.09 17.64 19.78
CA THR A 742 10.62 17.60 19.81
C THR A 742 10.03 18.28 21.04
N THR A 743 10.77 18.37 22.14
CA THR A 743 10.29 18.91 23.42
C THR A 743 11.38 19.72 24.11
N GLY A 744 10.98 20.66 24.97
CA GLY A 744 11.91 21.55 25.67
C GLY A 744 12.96 20.80 26.51
N THR A 745 14.12 21.45 26.73
CA THR A 745 15.28 20.89 27.44
C THR A 745 15.31 21.27 28.92
N MET A 746 14.24 20.96 29.66
CA MET A 746 14.08 21.40 31.06
C MET A 746 15.25 20.99 31.97
N PHE A 747 15.81 19.80 31.76
CA PHE A 747 16.95 19.28 32.53
C PHE A 747 18.25 19.23 31.72
N GLY A 748 18.33 20.06 30.67
CA GLY A 748 19.45 20.11 29.74
C GLY A 748 19.31 19.18 28.54
N TYR A 749 20.35 19.19 27.70
CA TYR A 749 20.43 18.36 26.49
C TYR A 749 20.83 16.93 26.87
N GLY A 750 19.88 16.00 26.84
CA GLY A 750 20.10 14.61 27.21
C GLY A 750 18.96 13.68 26.80
N ILE A 751 19.14 12.38 27.01
CA ILE A 751 18.09 11.38 26.81
C ILE A 751 17.19 11.38 28.04
N TYR A 752 15.87 11.55 27.82
CA TYR A 752 14.88 11.61 28.89
C TYR A 752 14.32 10.21 29.12
N LEU A 753 14.44 9.72 30.36
CA LEU A 753 13.90 8.44 30.81
C LEU A 753 12.98 8.69 32.00
N ALA A 754 11.93 7.90 32.15
CA ALA A 754 10.97 8.05 33.23
C ALA A 754 10.76 6.72 33.98
N GLU A 755 10.61 6.81 35.30
CA GLU A 755 10.06 5.69 36.07
C GLU A 755 8.56 5.48 35.81
N CYS A 756 7.87 6.55 35.41
CA CYS A 756 6.42 6.63 35.24
C CYS A 756 6.07 6.45 33.76
N VAL A 757 5.46 5.32 33.40
CA VAL A 757 5.15 5.04 31.98
C VAL A 757 4.19 6.06 31.38
N SER A 758 3.27 6.63 32.17
CA SER A 758 2.36 7.67 31.69
C SER A 758 3.07 8.97 31.33
N LYS A 759 4.30 9.21 31.82
CA LYS A 759 5.10 10.35 31.39
C LYS A 759 5.78 10.07 30.05
N SER A 760 6.28 8.85 29.85
CA SER A 760 6.81 8.42 28.56
C SER A 760 5.74 8.40 27.48
N ASP A 761 4.53 7.94 27.80
CA ASP A 761 3.35 7.94 26.92
C ASP A 761 3.10 9.31 26.25
N GLU A 762 3.27 10.42 26.98
CA GLU A 762 3.13 11.78 26.42
C GLU A 762 4.10 12.09 25.26
N TYR A 763 5.20 11.35 25.13
CA TYR A 763 6.18 11.49 24.05
C TYR A 763 6.10 10.39 23.00
N ALA A 764 5.34 9.33 23.25
CA ALA A 764 5.06 8.29 22.27
C ALA A 764 3.96 8.80 21.32
N ARG A 765 4.33 9.75 20.45
CA ARG A 765 3.45 10.30 19.42
C ARG A 765 3.45 9.39 18.19
N ASP A 766 2.26 8.97 17.75
CA ASP A 766 1.97 8.46 16.40
C ASP A 766 0.50 8.72 16.08
#